data_AF-A0A5C6RRU3-F1
#
_entry.id   AF-A0A5C6RRU3-F1
#
_cell.length_a   1.000
_cell.length_b   1.000
_cell.length_c   1.000
_cell.angle_alpha   90.00
_cell.angle_beta   90.00
_cell.angle_gamma   90.00
#
_symmetry.space_group_name_H-M   'P 1'
#
loop_
_entity.id
_entity.type
_entity.pdbx_description
1 polymer ?
#
loop_
_entity_poly.entity_id
_entity_poly.type
_entity_poly.pdbx_seq_one_letter_code
_entity_poly.pdbx_strand_id
1 'polypeptide(L)'
;MKNLLHCFVVIAIQIFPLFTIGTNVIKPDSVEKEAYYFISNRDCADDKLAMYKARTNQSGISSCVIKGNFEIKDFSHMRKAEISVYNISNDQLVGIYNTHPKTGNYLIILVPNVKYEFVINTYGYAPIKKIVEIPNYSSTNVYDEISTQKILLSVDSSRINLSLNTLLVEEKEPTLFLLTVYDETNENNRRVELYEANEELLDEKRKQLSETDFGNIDELLKNEAEAESKKPEQAEKAFLKKDYKTASAIYSELLMLDPDDELVNYRKGVSVYYTEQNKLLSLQYLKKAALSNSTPYDVYYYLGMTYHSWADFDKAQQAFAKYKAKAKPNEIIVNNIDRLIENCINGKLITQEQFDMQILNKTPIDYSKLVKELPSSLTSEKLSYKTDFFISPLDGKKKEKFLMFKTEQNEMIQTSYGIDEKNGKDLFYNMLLGGDKWSISKTLGENINTTFDEDYAYVTLDGKTLYFASKGHNSIGGYDIFVSTRETVNDVWSKPKNMGYPINSPYDDFMFMPSLSGNEAYFVSNRRSPTGGYNLIHINMPKSPLPLTIVKGHFMTNDSIPNFSASIAVYNTNNQEVVGIYNTNANNGNFLMALIPGIKYEFEVMVDGFNQHLAYVTVPTQTESFALRQNIRLKKEGTFEILNIDNYFTKEEADNAPVYNKTIKDFEVEKVALVEIQPNSIREQFNQPSTAQKEILASAEQFFINKQYLKCAEQFSKVAPLIDLNFKQSYYYGKSLYNTTKDYEKTLKFLEKAGENKTTPYDVFFMLGKTNHNAYRFERAVIAYKKYQELANEKEKEKNNIDALINLSLFGKEIVNTPKPIEVLSKKEFKKELIHTVYGSLDVEAKFLLAPDDMTTAKDKKEGFKPTMYLDKNKTVIYYASYGENGENGKDIFLMKKLPDNTWSTPTNLGGAINSLGDEDFPFLTPDGKTLYFSSTEHGSMGGYDIFKSDWNEKLNTWDRPKNLGAPINSPFDDIFYVEE
;
A
#
# COMPACT_ATOMS: atom_id res chain seq x y z
N MET A 1 -0.04 -25.17 -53.06
CA MET A 1 -0.95 -26.35 -53.00
C MET A 1 -0.91 -26.83 -51.55
N LYS A 2 -1.98 -26.66 -50.77
CA LYS A 2 -3.18 -27.53 -50.67
C LYS A 2 -2.86 -28.91 -50.02
N ASN A 3 -3.33 -29.04 -48.79
CA ASN A 3 -3.86 -30.19 -48.04
C ASN A 3 -3.60 -31.61 -48.59
N LEU A 4 -3.17 -32.53 -47.71
CA LEU A 4 -3.97 -33.68 -47.19
C LEU A 4 -3.07 -34.65 -46.41
N LEU A 5 -3.51 -35.13 -45.23
CA LEU A 5 -3.82 -36.55 -44.99
C LEU A 5 -4.50 -36.78 -43.62
N HIS A 6 -5.30 -37.84 -43.53
CA HIS A 6 -6.05 -38.26 -42.33
C HIS A 6 -6.05 -39.79 -42.23
N CYS A 7 -5.94 -40.31 -40.99
CA CYS A 7 -6.46 -41.58 -40.45
C CYS A 7 -6.11 -42.98 -41.02
N PHE A 8 -5.76 -43.88 -40.08
CA PHE A 8 -5.98 -45.35 -39.98
C PHE A 8 -5.91 -45.69 -38.46
N VAL A 9 -6.56 -46.71 -37.85
CA VAL A 9 -7.81 -47.47 -38.11
C VAL A 9 -8.24 -48.17 -36.78
N VAL A 10 -9.45 -48.75 -36.68
CA VAL A 10 -10.04 -49.31 -35.42
C VAL A 10 -10.21 -50.84 -35.46
N ILE A 11 -10.21 -51.48 -34.28
CA ILE A 11 -10.81 -52.79 -33.87
C ILE A 11 -10.64 -52.87 -32.32
N ALA A 12 -11.54 -53.39 -31.44
CA ALA A 12 -12.83 -54.09 -31.55
C ALA A 12 -13.86 -53.61 -30.46
N ILE A 13 -14.91 -54.40 -30.17
CA ILE A 13 -16.05 -54.16 -29.23
C ILE A 13 -16.38 -55.50 -28.53
N GLN A 14 -16.76 -55.61 -27.24
CA GLN A 14 -18.12 -55.65 -26.60
C GLN A 14 -17.91 -56.10 -25.10
N ILE A 15 -18.72 -55.85 -24.05
CA ILE A 15 -20.19 -55.95 -23.80
C ILE A 15 -20.66 -54.92 -22.73
N PHE A 16 -21.96 -54.58 -22.79
CA PHE A 16 -22.81 -53.56 -22.12
C PHE A 16 -23.30 -53.87 -20.66
N PRO A 17 -24.19 -53.06 -19.98
CA PRO A 17 -24.87 -51.81 -20.41
C PRO A 17 -24.95 -50.62 -19.42
N LEU A 18 -25.49 -49.52 -19.99
CA LEU A 18 -25.99 -48.25 -19.39
C LEU A 18 -24.89 -47.26 -18.98
N PHE A 19 -25.04 -45.93 -19.13
CA PHE A 19 -26.13 -45.11 -19.72
C PHE A 19 -25.57 -44.07 -20.73
N THR A 20 -26.41 -43.57 -21.63
CA THR A 20 -26.22 -42.33 -22.43
C THR A 20 -26.91 -41.15 -21.71
N ILE A 21 -26.63 -39.86 -21.94
CA ILE A 21 -26.81 -39.04 -23.16
C ILE A 21 -26.09 -37.69 -22.98
N GLY A 22 -25.61 -37.07 -24.07
CA GLY A 22 -25.67 -35.61 -24.24
C GLY A 22 -24.43 -34.78 -23.87
N THR A 23 -23.53 -34.58 -24.83
CA THR A 23 -22.62 -33.42 -24.81
C THR A 23 -23.40 -32.15 -25.13
N ASN A 24 -23.86 -31.44 -24.10
CA ASN A 24 -24.41 -30.09 -24.30
C ASN A 24 -23.28 -29.14 -24.73
N VAL A 25 -23.29 -28.78 -26.01
CA VAL A 25 -22.72 -27.52 -26.45
C VAL A 25 -23.58 -26.43 -25.83
N ILE A 26 -23.11 -25.86 -24.73
CA ILE A 26 -23.72 -24.66 -24.15
C ILE A 26 -23.55 -23.54 -25.18
N LYS A 27 -24.66 -23.16 -25.83
CA LYS A 27 -24.73 -21.85 -26.49
C LYS A 27 -24.46 -20.80 -25.42
N PRO A 28 -23.71 -19.71 -25.71
CA PRO A 28 -23.73 -18.57 -24.81
C PRO A 28 -25.17 -18.09 -24.69
N ASP A 29 -25.72 -18.11 -23.47
CA ASP A 29 -27.07 -17.63 -23.25
C ASP A 29 -27.14 -16.14 -23.62
N SER A 30 -28.02 -15.84 -24.57
CA SER A 30 -28.36 -14.49 -24.99
C SER A 30 -29.26 -13.85 -23.93
N VAL A 31 -28.67 -13.53 -22.77
CA VAL A 31 -29.18 -12.44 -21.93
C VAL A 31 -28.58 -11.17 -22.52
N GLU A 32 -29.34 -10.49 -23.37
CA GLU A 32 -29.03 -9.10 -23.72
C GLU A 32 -29.07 -8.29 -22.43
N LYS A 33 -27.92 -7.73 -22.05
CA LYS A 33 -27.77 -7.02 -20.78
C LYS A 33 -28.48 -5.68 -20.89
N GLU A 34 -29.61 -5.56 -20.20
CA GLU A 34 -30.47 -4.37 -20.14
C GLU A 34 -29.63 -3.09 -20.01
N ALA A 35 -29.71 -2.26 -21.05
CA ALA A 35 -29.16 -0.92 -21.05
C ALA A 35 -30.27 0.08 -20.70
N TYR A 36 -29.87 1.30 -20.39
CA TYR A 36 -30.78 2.42 -20.20
C TYR A 36 -30.20 3.68 -20.82
N TYR A 37 -31.09 4.63 -21.08
CA TYR A 37 -30.80 5.93 -21.63
C TYR A 37 -31.08 6.99 -20.56
N PHE A 38 -30.16 7.95 -20.41
CA PHE A 38 -30.42 9.18 -19.66
C PHE A 38 -29.89 10.40 -20.41
N ILE A 39 -30.45 11.58 -20.16
CA ILE A 39 -30.06 12.82 -20.82
C ILE A 39 -29.53 13.81 -19.79
N SER A 40 -28.42 14.47 -20.11
CA SER A 40 -27.81 15.49 -19.25
C SER A 40 -27.44 16.73 -20.03
N ASN A 41 -27.44 17.89 -19.35
CA ASN A 41 -26.81 19.11 -19.85
C ASN A 41 -25.35 19.30 -19.39
N ARG A 42 -24.79 18.35 -18.64
CA ARG A 42 -23.37 18.33 -18.27
C ARG A 42 -22.47 18.35 -19.51
N ASP A 43 -21.38 19.10 -19.40
CA ASP A 43 -20.33 19.25 -20.42
C ASP A 43 -20.83 19.68 -21.82
N CYS A 44 -22.05 20.21 -21.91
CA CYS A 44 -22.66 20.70 -23.14
C CYS A 44 -22.59 22.23 -23.25
N ALA A 45 -22.64 22.74 -24.48
CA ALA A 45 -22.97 24.14 -24.74
C ALA A 45 -24.41 24.43 -24.26
N ASP A 46 -24.72 25.69 -23.94
CA ASP A 46 -25.99 26.04 -23.28
C ASP A 46 -27.24 25.79 -24.15
N ASP A 47 -27.08 25.67 -25.47
CA ASP A 47 -28.11 25.30 -26.45
C ASP A 47 -28.22 23.78 -26.70
N LYS A 48 -27.40 22.95 -26.04
CA LYS A 48 -27.27 21.51 -26.27
C LYS A 48 -27.62 20.65 -25.04
N LEU A 49 -27.84 19.36 -25.32
CA LEU A 49 -27.93 18.26 -24.37
C LEU A 49 -27.13 17.07 -24.91
N ALA A 50 -26.76 16.15 -24.03
CA ALA A 50 -26.17 14.87 -24.37
C ALA A 50 -27.04 13.72 -23.87
N MET A 51 -27.37 12.77 -24.75
CA MET A 51 -27.96 11.50 -24.39
C MET A 51 -26.86 10.45 -24.20
N TYR A 52 -26.93 9.73 -23.09
CA TYR A 52 -26.02 8.66 -22.71
C TYR A 52 -26.79 7.34 -22.78
N LYS A 53 -26.26 6.35 -23.51
CA LYS A 53 -26.66 4.95 -23.34
C LYS A 53 -25.68 4.33 -22.35
N ALA A 54 -26.17 3.73 -21.27
CA ALA A 54 -25.36 3.12 -20.22
C ALA A 54 -25.98 1.79 -19.76
N ARG A 55 -25.28 1.05 -18.89
CA ARG A 55 -25.84 -0.11 -18.18
C ARG A 55 -25.26 -0.23 -16.77
N THR A 56 -26.01 -0.89 -15.88
CA THR A 56 -25.55 -1.22 -14.53
C THR A 56 -24.48 -2.31 -14.61
N ASN A 57 -23.35 -2.12 -13.92
CA ASN A 57 -22.24 -3.05 -14.02
C ASN A 57 -22.48 -4.34 -13.21
N GLN A 58 -23.01 -5.38 -13.85
CA GLN A 58 -23.30 -6.68 -13.23
C GLN A 58 -22.08 -7.57 -12.97
N SER A 59 -20.85 -7.19 -13.37
CA SER A 59 -19.69 -8.09 -13.23
C SER A 59 -19.11 -8.21 -11.81
N GLY A 60 -19.83 -7.75 -10.79
CA GLY A 60 -19.40 -7.82 -9.39
C GLY A 60 -18.14 -7.00 -9.07
N ILE A 61 -17.72 -6.09 -9.96
CA ILE A 61 -16.51 -5.28 -9.81
C ILE A 61 -16.75 -4.19 -8.76
N SER A 62 -16.63 -4.62 -7.50
CA SER A 62 -15.63 -4.13 -6.56
C SER A 62 -15.17 -2.67 -6.80
N SER A 63 -15.60 -1.74 -5.95
CA SER A 63 -14.98 -0.42 -5.87
C SER A 63 -13.64 -0.49 -5.14
N CYS A 64 -12.57 -0.01 -5.77
CA CYS A 64 -11.26 0.12 -5.15
C CYS A 64 -11.29 1.16 -4.01
N VAL A 65 -11.17 0.70 -2.77
CA VAL A 65 -11.03 1.57 -1.59
C VAL A 65 -9.55 1.88 -1.37
N ILE A 66 -9.18 3.15 -1.45
CA ILE A 66 -7.82 3.66 -1.31
C ILE A 66 -7.72 4.48 -0.02
N LYS A 67 -7.02 3.97 0.98
CA LYS A 67 -6.64 4.70 2.20
C LYS A 67 -5.41 5.56 1.92
N GLY A 68 -5.63 6.86 1.86
CA GLY A 68 -4.64 7.85 1.50
C GLY A 68 -3.98 8.55 2.69
N ASN A 69 -2.77 9.06 2.49
CA ASN A 69 -2.12 10.03 3.37
C ASN A 69 -1.42 11.15 2.56
N PHE A 70 -1.65 12.40 2.94
CA PHE A 70 -1.08 13.60 2.33
C PHE A 70 -0.09 14.31 3.27
N GLU A 71 1.10 14.57 2.77
CA GLU A 71 2.17 15.27 3.48
C GLU A 71 2.85 16.32 2.59
N ILE A 72 3.41 17.34 3.25
CA ILE A 72 4.36 18.26 2.64
C ILE A 72 5.72 18.05 3.30
N LYS A 73 6.72 17.65 2.50
CA LYS A 73 8.13 17.52 2.91
C LYS A 73 8.59 18.83 3.55
N ASP A 74 9.31 18.73 4.66
CA ASP A 74 9.78 19.85 5.50
C ASP A 74 8.67 20.69 6.18
N PHE A 75 7.39 20.45 5.87
CA PHE A 75 6.23 21.12 6.47
C PHE A 75 5.17 20.11 6.94
N SER A 76 5.59 19.12 7.74
CA SER A 76 4.75 18.00 8.23
C SER A 76 3.53 18.41 9.08
N HIS A 77 3.39 19.69 9.44
CA HIS A 77 2.19 20.26 10.07
C HIS A 77 1.13 20.73 9.05
N MET A 78 1.50 20.94 7.78
CA MET A 78 0.59 21.34 6.71
C MET A 78 -0.02 20.10 6.03
N ARG A 79 -0.79 19.32 6.78
CA ARG A 79 -1.40 18.07 6.28
C ARG A 79 -2.80 18.24 5.67
N LYS A 80 -3.17 19.48 5.30
CA LYS A 80 -4.45 19.81 4.67
C LYS A 80 -4.30 20.00 3.16
N ALA A 81 -4.95 19.12 2.41
CA ALA A 81 -5.19 19.23 0.99
C ALA A 81 -6.63 18.82 0.66
N GLU A 82 -7.03 19.14 -0.55
CA GLU A 82 -8.22 18.66 -1.21
C GLU A 82 -7.77 17.96 -2.49
N ILE A 83 -8.31 16.79 -2.76
CA ILE A 83 -7.93 15.93 -3.88
C ILE A 83 -9.16 15.76 -4.76
N SER A 84 -9.22 16.45 -5.88
CA SER A 84 -10.28 16.30 -6.87
C SER A 84 -9.88 15.21 -7.88
N VAL A 85 -10.70 14.19 -8.08
CA VAL A 85 -10.36 13.04 -8.92
C VAL A 85 -11.25 13.00 -10.16
N TYR A 86 -10.68 13.15 -11.34
CA TYR A 86 -11.41 13.17 -12.62
C TYR A 86 -11.16 11.87 -13.39
N ASN A 87 -12.15 11.31 -14.05
CA ASN A 87 -11.95 10.21 -14.99
C ASN A 87 -11.40 10.77 -16.31
N ILE A 88 -10.24 10.28 -16.75
CA ILE A 88 -9.52 10.82 -17.91
C ILE A 88 -10.21 10.48 -19.24
N SER A 89 -11.00 9.40 -19.29
CA SER A 89 -11.65 9.01 -20.55
C SER A 89 -12.82 9.93 -20.95
N ASN A 90 -13.39 10.66 -19.99
CA ASN A 90 -14.53 11.55 -20.21
C ASN A 90 -14.40 12.94 -19.55
N ASP A 91 -13.26 13.25 -18.92
CA ASP A 91 -12.95 14.47 -18.14
C ASP A 91 -13.93 14.75 -16.97
N GLN A 92 -14.73 13.75 -16.57
CA GLN A 92 -15.76 13.91 -15.56
C GLN A 92 -15.17 13.81 -14.15
N LEU A 93 -15.55 14.74 -13.28
CA LEU A 93 -15.22 14.70 -11.85
C LEU A 93 -15.96 13.55 -11.14
N VAL A 94 -15.20 12.70 -10.46
CA VAL A 94 -15.63 11.45 -9.81
C VAL A 94 -15.85 11.65 -8.32
N GLY A 95 -15.02 12.48 -7.68
CA GLY A 95 -15.16 12.83 -6.27
C GLY A 95 -14.11 13.85 -5.81
N ILE A 96 -14.36 14.46 -4.66
CA ILE A 96 -13.44 15.39 -4.01
C ILE A 96 -13.22 14.98 -2.57
N TYR A 97 -11.97 14.71 -2.23
CA TYR A 97 -11.57 14.07 -0.99
C TYR A 97 -10.68 15.03 -0.19
N ASN A 98 -11.14 15.41 1.00
CA ASN A 98 -10.40 16.28 1.91
C ASN A 98 -9.49 15.45 2.81
N THR A 99 -8.25 15.91 2.99
CA THR A 99 -7.29 15.26 3.88
C THR A 99 -7.47 15.78 5.30
N HIS A 100 -7.43 14.88 6.27
CA HIS A 100 -7.64 15.21 7.68
C HIS A 100 -6.52 16.16 8.15
N PRO A 101 -6.84 17.38 8.63
CA PRO A 101 -5.87 18.48 8.72
C PRO A 101 -4.75 18.26 9.73
N LYS A 102 -4.86 17.26 10.62
CA LYS A 102 -3.81 16.90 11.60
C LYS A 102 -2.97 15.68 11.21
N THR A 103 -3.53 14.74 10.44
CA THR A 103 -2.86 13.45 10.15
C THR A 103 -2.48 13.30 8.69
N GLY A 104 -3.15 14.00 7.77
CA GLY A 104 -3.00 13.86 6.33
C GLY A 104 -3.88 12.77 5.74
N ASN A 105 -4.58 11.99 6.56
CA ASN A 105 -5.32 10.82 6.09
C ASN A 105 -6.54 11.22 5.26
N TYR A 106 -6.82 10.46 4.20
CA TYR A 106 -8.04 10.57 3.39
C TYR A 106 -8.47 9.18 2.92
N LEU A 107 -9.68 9.06 2.36
CA LEU A 107 -10.20 7.81 1.80
C LEU A 107 -10.82 8.12 0.44
N ILE A 108 -10.52 7.31 -0.57
CA ILE A 108 -11.02 7.46 -1.94
C ILE A 108 -11.64 6.14 -2.37
N ILE A 109 -12.73 6.19 -3.13
CA ILE A 109 -13.41 5.01 -3.67
C ILE A 109 -13.48 5.20 -5.19
N LEU A 110 -12.82 4.33 -5.95
CA LEU A 110 -12.70 4.42 -7.41
C LEU A 110 -13.13 3.12 -8.11
N VAL A 111 -13.50 3.22 -9.38
CA VAL A 111 -13.84 2.05 -10.19
C VAL A 111 -12.56 1.46 -10.81
N PRO A 112 -12.36 0.12 -10.75
CA PRO A 112 -11.28 -0.56 -11.44
C PRO A 112 -11.30 -0.38 -12.96
N ASN A 113 -10.14 -0.58 -13.60
CA ASN A 113 -9.93 -0.44 -15.04
C ASN A 113 -10.19 0.97 -15.60
N VAL A 114 -9.99 2.01 -14.78
CA VAL A 114 -10.16 3.42 -15.16
C VAL A 114 -8.89 4.21 -14.81
N LYS A 115 -8.53 5.16 -15.68
CA LYS A 115 -7.46 6.13 -15.43
C LYS A 115 -8.06 7.42 -14.90
N TYR A 116 -7.53 7.89 -13.78
CA TYR A 116 -8.02 9.07 -13.08
C TYR A 116 -6.94 10.14 -12.96
N GLU A 117 -7.29 11.39 -13.18
CA GLU A 117 -6.45 12.54 -12.88
C GLU A 117 -6.79 13.06 -11.48
N PHE A 118 -5.83 12.96 -10.57
CA PHE A 118 -5.88 13.51 -9.23
C PHE A 118 -5.34 14.94 -9.29
N VAL A 119 -6.14 15.92 -8.86
CA VAL A 119 -5.80 17.33 -8.75
C VAL A 119 -5.71 17.70 -7.27
N ILE A 120 -4.48 17.87 -6.79
CA ILE A 120 -4.15 18.10 -5.39
C ILE A 120 -4.07 19.62 -5.16
N ASN A 121 -4.99 20.14 -4.36
CA ASN A 121 -5.09 21.54 -3.93
C ASN A 121 -4.64 21.63 -2.46
N THR A 122 -3.52 22.27 -2.16
CA THR A 122 -3.07 22.50 -0.77
C THR A 122 -2.66 23.95 -0.54
N TYR A 123 -2.69 24.38 0.72
CA TYR A 123 -2.49 25.78 1.10
C TYR A 123 -1.04 26.24 0.81
N GLY A 124 -0.91 27.34 0.06
CA GLY A 124 0.38 27.91 -0.34
C GLY A 124 0.98 27.37 -1.64
N TYR A 125 0.34 26.39 -2.30
CA TYR A 125 0.85 25.77 -3.53
C TYR A 125 -0.18 25.83 -4.67
N ALA A 126 0.30 25.86 -5.91
CA ALA A 126 -0.58 25.76 -7.08
C ALA A 126 -1.15 24.32 -7.19
N PRO A 127 -2.39 24.14 -7.72
CA PRO A 127 -2.96 22.82 -7.97
C PRO A 127 -2.02 21.92 -8.78
N ILE A 128 -1.79 20.71 -8.31
CA ILE A 128 -0.88 19.75 -8.96
C ILE A 128 -1.65 18.55 -9.46
N LYS A 129 -1.45 18.19 -10.73
CA LYS A 129 -2.17 17.10 -11.40
C LYS A 129 -1.32 15.83 -11.47
N LYS A 130 -1.93 14.65 -11.28
CA LYS A 130 -1.26 13.35 -11.43
C LYS A 130 -2.22 12.27 -11.91
N ILE A 131 -1.79 11.47 -12.89
CA ILE A 131 -2.58 10.35 -13.40
C ILE A 131 -2.33 9.10 -12.55
N VAL A 132 -3.41 8.42 -12.18
CA VAL A 132 -3.44 7.14 -11.46
C VAL A 132 -4.31 6.16 -12.25
N GLU A 133 -3.78 5.00 -12.58
CA GLU A 133 -4.51 3.93 -13.26
C GLU A 133 -4.91 2.88 -12.22
N ILE A 134 -6.20 2.61 -12.09
CA ILE A 134 -6.70 1.52 -11.24
C ILE A 134 -6.79 0.28 -12.13
N PRO A 135 -6.06 -0.81 -11.83
CA PRO A 135 -6.08 -2.03 -12.63
C PRO A 135 -7.35 -2.82 -12.34
N ASN A 136 -7.66 -3.80 -13.20
CA ASN A 136 -8.91 -4.57 -13.18
C ASN A 136 -9.04 -5.61 -12.03
N TYR A 137 -8.20 -5.54 -10.99
CA TYR A 137 -8.06 -6.58 -9.95
C TYR A 137 -8.01 -6.05 -8.50
N SER A 138 -8.26 -4.76 -8.30
CA SER A 138 -8.13 -4.12 -6.97
C SER A 138 -9.28 -4.48 -6.03
N SER A 139 -8.95 -4.94 -4.82
CA SER A 139 -9.90 -5.47 -3.82
C SER A 139 -10.92 -4.46 -3.25
N THR A 140 -12.11 -4.97 -2.88
CA THR A 140 -13.15 -4.31 -2.07
C THR A 140 -13.13 -4.63 -0.58
N ASN A 141 -12.43 -5.68 -0.14
CA ASN A 141 -12.68 -6.24 1.19
C ASN A 141 -12.08 -5.35 2.30
N VAL A 142 -12.95 -4.78 3.14
CA VAL A 142 -12.58 -3.94 4.28
C VAL A 142 -11.83 -4.73 5.37
N TYR A 143 -11.91 -6.06 5.34
CA TYR A 143 -11.22 -6.96 6.26
C TYR A 143 -9.90 -7.54 5.71
N ASP A 144 -9.58 -7.34 4.43
CA ASP A 144 -8.25 -7.61 3.86
C ASP A 144 -7.39 -6.34 3.82
N GLU A 145 -6.17 -6.44 3.29
CA GLU A 145 -5.30 -5.28 3.08
C GLU A 145 -5.99 -4.25 2.14
N ILE A 146 -6.38 -3.11 2.71
CA ILE A 146 -6.96 -1.99 1.96
C ILE A 146 -5.86 -1.36 1.10
N SER A 147 -6.17 -1.02 -0.16
CA SER A 147 -5.23 -0.34 -1.03
C SER A 147 -4.78 0.99 -0.41
N THR A 148 -3.49 1.33 -0.48
CA THR A 148 -2.95 2.53 0.18
C THR A 148 -2.43 3.54 -0.84
N GLN A 149 -2.42 4.82 -0.46
CA GLN A 149 -1.84 5.87 -1.28
C GLN A 149 -1.08 6.87 -0.42
N LYS A 150 0.15 7.23 -0.80
CA LYS A 150 0.86 8.36 -0.21
C LYS A 150 1.06 9.46 -1.24
N ILE A 151 0.49 10.63 -0.97
CA ILE A 151 0.77 11.87 -1.70
C ILE A 151 1.76 12.68 -0.87
N LEU A 152 3.01 12.77 -1.35
CA LEU A 152 4.05 13.59 -0.76
C LEU A 152 4.37 14.74 -1.71
N LEU A 153 4.11 15.96 -1.25
CA LEU A 153 4.47 17.20 -1.94
C LEU A 153 5.82 17.67 -1.38
N SER A 154 6.80 17.89 -2.25
CA SER A 154 8.17 18.26 -1.86
C SER A 154 8.66 19.48 -2.61
N VAL A 155 9.47 20.33 -1.96
CA VAL A 155 9.85 21.64 -2.49
C VAL A 155 11.37 21.73 -2.59
N ASP A 156 11.90 21.41 -3.77
CA ASP A 156 13.34 21.50 -4.03
C ASP A 156 13.64 22.78 -4.82
N SER A 157 14.25 23.77 -4.16
CA SER A 157 14.96 24.98 -4.66
C SER A 157 14.30 25.89 -5.73
N SER A 158 13.12 25.55 -6.26
CA SER A 158 12.21 26.37 -7.08
C SER A 158 11.05 25.56 -7.68
N ARG A 159 11.04 24.22 -7.55
CA ARG A 159 10.00 23.33 -8.11
C ARG A 159 9.29 22.53 -7.01
N ILE A 160 7.99 22.31 -7.23
CA ILE A 160 7.16 21.46 -6.38
C ILE A 160 7.09 20.08 -7.03
N ASN A 161 7.66 19.08 -6.38
CA ASN A 161 7.68 17.69 -6.80
C ASN A 161 6.58 16.93 -6.06
N LEU A 162 5.57 16.44 -6.80
CA LEU A 162 4.50 15.62 -6.25
C LEU A 162 4.79 14.13 -6.51
N SER A 163 5.13 13.42 -5.44
CA SER A 163 5.09 11.95 -5.41
C SER A 163 3.68 11.52 -5.06
N LEU A 164 3.11 10.62 -5.85
CA LEU A 164 1.86 9.93 -5.56
C LEU A 164 2.17 8.45 -5.77
N ASN A 165 2.23 7.71 -4.68
CA ASN A 165 2.54 6.28 -4.66
C ASN A 165 1.26 5.56 -4.22
N THR A 166 0.55 4.94 -5.16
CA THR A 166 -0.59 4.06 -4.84
C THR A 166 -0.09 2.60 -4.83
N LEU A 167 -0.34 1.89 -3.74
CA LEU A 167 -0.21 0.43 -3.64
C LEU A 167 -1.62 -0.16 -3.71
N LEU A 168 -1.89 -0.95 -4.76
CA LEU A 168 -3.19 -1.53 -5.04
C LEU A 168 -3.13 -3.03 -4.73
N VAL A 169 -4.05 -3.51 -3.89
CA VAL A 169 -4.04 -4.90 -3.40
C VAL A 169 -4.81 -5.80 -4.35
N GLU A 170 -4.18 -6.91 -4.75
CA GLU A 170 -4.74 -7.95 -5.62
C GLU A 170 -5.78 -8.81 -4.87
N GLU A 171 -6.87 -9.14 -5.56
CA GLU A 171 -7.94 -9.98 -5.06
C GLU A 171 -7.47 -11.43 -4.80
N LYS A 172 -7.86 -11.99 -3.66
CA LYS A 172 -7.82 -13.44 -3.38
C LYS A 172 -9.24 -13.91 -3.09
N GLU A 173 -9.64 -14.99 -3.76
CA GLU A 173 -10.91 -15.76 -3.67
C GLU A 173 -11.99 -15.23 -2.68
N PRO A 174 -13.18 -14.82 -3.18
CA PRO A 174 -14.19 -14.15 -2.37
C PRO A 174 -14.75 -15.04 -1.26
N THR A 175 -14.49 -14.68 0.00
CA THR A 175 -14.87 -15.49 1.17
C THR A 175 -16.12 -15.01 1.93
N LEU A 176 -16.80 -13.95 1.47
CA LEU A 176 -18.04 -13.43 2.07
C LEU A 176 -19.00 -12.88 1.00
N PHE A 177 -20.29 -13.22 1.12
CA PHE A 177 -21.38 -12.68 0.30
C PHE A 177 -22.23 -11.73 1.13
N LEU A 178 -22.41 -10.50 0.64
CA LEU A 178 -23.29 -9.51 1.27
C LEU A 178 -24.71 -9.69 0.71
N LEU A 179 -25.60 -10.25 1.51
CA LEU A 179 -26.95 -10.63 1.10
C LEU A 179 -27.98 -9.75 1.80
N THR A 180 -28.49 -8.74 1.10
CA THR A 180 -29.54 -7.85 1.60
C THR A 180 -30.87 -8.61 1.64
N VAL A 181 -31.27 -9.08 2.83
CA VAL A 181 -32.59 -9.66 3.05
C VAL A 181 -33.57 -8.56 3.44
N TYR A 182 -34.69 -8.47 2.74
CA TYR A 182 -35.78 -7.55 3.04
C TYR A 182 -36.79 -8.26 3.97
N ASP A 183 -37.06 -7.70 5.14
CA ASP A 183 -38.24 -8.07 5.94
C ASP A 183 -39.45 -7.30 5.42
N GLU A 184 -40.40 -8.01 4.80
CA GLU A 184 -41.59 -7.43 4.16
C GLU A 184 -42.66 -6.91 5.16
N THR A 185 -42.38 -6.91 6.47
CA THR A 185 -43.39 -6.72 7.52
C THR A 185 -43.17 -5.55 8.48
N ASN A 186 -42.03 -4.84 8.48
CA ASN A 186 -41.84 -3.68 9.38
C ASN A 186 -40.91 -2.57 8.84
N GLU A 187 -41.48 -1.41 8.52
CA GLU A 187 -40.82 -0.35 7.74
C GLU A 187 -39.75 0.50 8.47
N ASN A 188 -39.55 0.32 9.78
CA ASN A 188 -38.68 1.20 10.58
C ASN A 188 -37.34 0.58 11.03
N ASN A 189 -37.00 -0.64 10.62
CA ASN A 189 -35.67 -1.23 10.87
C ASN A 189 -35.09 -1.81 9.58
N ARG A 190 -34.22 -1.06 8.91
CA ARG A 190 -33.28 -1.64 7.95
C ARG A 190 -32.08 -2.16 8.74
N ARG A 191 -31.82 -3.46 8.72
CA ARG A 191 -30.58 -4.04 9.26
C ARG A 191 -29.73 -4.66 8.17
N VAL A 192 -28.42 -4.49 8.32
CA VAL A 192 -27.42 -5.29 7.62
C VAL A 192 -27.08 -6.46 8.54
N GLU A 193 -27.27 -7.70 8.07
CA GLU A 193 -26.93 -8.90 8.84
C GLU A 193 -25.62 -9.51 8.34
N LEU A 194 -24.67 -9.68 9.26
CA LEU A 194 -23.45 -10.47 9.06
C LEU A 194 -23.69 -11.89 9.55
N TYR A 195 -23.30 -12.88 8.74
CA TYR A 195 -23.29 -14.29 9.09
C TYR A 195 -21.88 -14.84 9.03
N GLU A 196 -21.46 -15.59 10.06
CA GLU A 196 -20.27 -16.44 9.97
C GLU A 196 -20.53 -17.61 9.02
N ALA A 197 -19.63 -17.81 8.06
CA ALA A 197 -19.60 -19.01 7.25
C ALA A 197 -18.91 -20.15 8.02
N ASN A 198 -19.69 -21.10 8.53
CA ASN A 198 -19.18 -22.43 8.88
C ASN A 198 -19.52 -23.38 7.73
N GLU A 199 -18.55 -24.17 7.27
CA GLU A 199 -18.71 -25.09 6.13
C GLU A 199 -19.71 -26.24 6.40
N GLU A 200 -20.07 -26.47 7.66
CA GLU A 200 -21.09 -27.43 8.08
C GLU A 200 -22.29 -26.72 8.72
N LEU A 201 -23.33 -26.43 7.92
CA LEU A 201 -24.76 -26.48 8.29
C LEU A 201 -25.63 -25.98 7.12
N LEU A 202 -26.16 -26.92 6.34
CA LEU A 202 -27.39 -26.70 5.57
C LEU A 202 -28.57 -26.62 6.56
N ASP A 203 -29.46 -25.65 6.32
CA ASP A 203 -30.73 -25.36 6.99
C ASP A 203 -30.75 -24.79 8.44
N GLU A 204 -31.48 -23.67 8.54
CA GLU A 204 -32.25 -23.12 9.67
C GLU A 204 -31.60 -22.56 10.97
N LYS A 205 -30.28 -22.62 11.24
CA LYS A 205 -29.72 -21.93 12.44
C LYS A 205 -28.43 -21.12 12.23
N ARG A 206 -28.60 -19.89 11.72
CA ARG A 206 -27.56 -18.85 11.73
C ARG A 206 -27.63 -18.03 13.03
N LYS A 207 -26.48 -17.57 13.54
CA LYS A 207 -26.41 -16.70 14.72
C LYS A 207 -26.30 -15.23 14.28
N GLN A 208 -27.30 -14.43 14.65
CA GLN A 208 -27.38 -12.99 14.38
C GLN A 208 -26.50 -12.20 15.39
N LEU A 209 -25.78 -11.19 14.92
CA LEU A 209 -25.07 -10.18 15.74
C LEU A 209 -25.88 -8.86 15.74
N SER A 210 -25.70 -7.97 16.73
CA SER A 210 -26.66 -6.89 17.00
C SER A 210 -26.05 -5.48 17.04
N GLU A 211 -26.82 -4.46 16.69
CA GLU A 211 -26.35 -3.06 16.66
C GLU A 211 -25.87 -2.51 18.01
N THR A 212 -26.27 -3.10 19.14
CA THR A 212 -25.75 -2.70 20.46
C THR A 212 -24.27 -3.01 20.67
N ASP A 213 -23.66 -3.77 19.75
CA ASP A 213 -22.24 -4.12 19.77
C ASP A 213 -21.34 -3.03 19.12
N PHE A 214 -21.93 -2.04 18.41
CA PHE A 214 -21.22 -0.93 17.76
C PHE A 214 -21.87 0.42 18.07
N GLY A 215 -21.20 1.23 18.91
CA GLY A 215 -21.69 2.53 19.34
C GLY A 215 -21.82 3.58 18.23
N ASN A 216 -22.46 4.71 18.56
CA ASN A 216 -22.63 5.91 17.73
C ASN A 216 -21.36 6.23 16.90
N ILE A 217 -21.47 6.58 15.61
CA ILE A 217 -20.32 6.88 14.74
C ILE A 217 -19.44 8.02 15.28
N ASP A 218 -20.00 9.06 15.90
CA ASP A 218 -19.20 10.10 16.57
C ASP A 218 -18.48 9.56 17.82
N GLU A 219 -19.08 8.56 18.48
CA GLU A 219 -18.49 7.87 19.62
C GLU A 219 -17.46 6.83 19.17
N LEU A 220 -17.62 6.18 18.00
CA LEU A 220 -16.61 5.35 17.35
C LEU A 220 -15.43 6.20 16.88
N LEU A 221 -15.65 7.30 16.16
CA LEU A 221 -14.57 8.22 15.75
C LEU A 221 -13.86 8.84 16.94
N LYS A 222 -14.59 9.13 18.03
CA LYS A 222 -14.00 9.58 19.29
C LYS A 222 -13.25 8.45 20.00
N ASN A 223 -13.79 7.24 20.07
CA ASN A 223 -13.14 6.07 20.69
C ASN A 223 -11.93 5.60 19.88
N GLU A 224 -11.96 5.74 18.55
CA GLU A 224 -10.87 5.46 17.63
C GLU A 224 -9.80 6.54 17.74
N ALA A 225 -10.15 7.84 17.77
CA ALA A 225 -9.19 8.91 18.07
C ALA A 225 -8.62 8.80 19.51
N GLU A 226 -9.42 8.35 20.49
CA GLU A 226 -8.97 8.05 21.84
C GLU A 226 -8.13 6.77 21.90
N ALA A 227 -8.33 5.79 21.01
CA ALA A 227 -7.51 4.60 20.90
C ALA A 227 -6.19 4.92 20.20
N GLU A 228 -6.21 5.66 19.08
CA GLU A 228 -5.04 6.14 18.34
C GLU A 228 -4.16 7.05 19.18
N SER A 229 -4.73 7.96 19.97
CA SER A 229 -3.95 8.78 20.93
C SER A 229 -3.36 7.97 22.08
N LYS A 230 -3.92 6.78 22.39
CA LYS A 230 -3.36 5.82 23.35
C LYS A 230 -2.34 4.86 22.72
N LYS A 231 -2.27 4.71 21.38
CA LYS A 231 -1.31 3.80 20.69
C LYS A 231 0.15 4.03 21.09
N PRO A 232 0.69 5.27 21.21
CA PRO A 232 2.07 5.49 21.65
C PRO A 232 2.34 4.97 23.07
N GLU A 233 1.42 5.21 24.02
CA GLU A 233 1.54 4.71 25.39
C GLU A 233 1.42 3.17 25.44
N GLN A 234 0.49 2.60 24.66
CA GLN A 234 0.33 1.15 24.55
C GLN A 234 1.56 0.47 23.95
N ALA A 235 2.13 1.04 22.88
CA ALA A 235 3.35 0.54 22.25
C ALA A 235 4.54 0.61 23.22
N GLU A 236 4.74 1.74 23.90
CA GLU A 236 5.81 1.89 24.90
C GLU A 236 5.61 0.94 26.08
N LYS A 237 4.37 0.74 26.55
CA LYS A 237 4.04 -0.21 27.62
C LYS A 237 4.26 -1.67 27.20
N ALA A 238 3.99 -2.03 25.95
CA ALA A 238 4.32 -3.34 25.39
C ALA A 238 5.85 -3.51 25.28
N PHE A 239 6.55 -2.50 24.77
CA PHE A 239 8.01 -2.48 24.63
C PHE A 239 8.73 -2.62 25.98
N LEU A 240 8.33 -1.85 27.00
CA LEU A 240 8.87 -1.92 28.36
C LEU A 240 8.57 -3.27 29.05
N LYS A 241 7.48 -3.95 28.66
CA LYS A 241 7.16 -5.32 29.07
C LYS A 241 7.91 -6.40 28.26
N LYS A 242 8.70 -6.02 27.25
CA LYS A 242 9.35 -6.90 26.28
C LYS A 242 8.37 -7.72 25.41
N ASP A 243 7.12 -7.27 25.30
CA ASP A 243 6.17 -7.77 24.29
C ASP A 243 6.47 -7.10 22.95
N TYR A 244 7.59 -7.48 22.36
CA TYR A 244 8.09 -6.90 21.12
C TYR A 244 7.19 -7.21 19.94
N LYS A 245 6.38 -8.30 19.97
CA LYS A 245 5.46 -8.62 18.88
C LYS A 245 4.34 -7.59 18.81
N THR A 246 3.65 -7.34 19.93
CA THR A 246 2.62 -6.31 20.01
C THR A 246 3.21 -4.92 19.78
N ALA A 247 4.37 -4.63 20.37
CA ALA A 247 5.04 -3.34 20.17
C ALA A 247 5.43 -3.11 18.70
N SER A 248 6.02 -4.10 18.02
CA SER A 248 6.40 -4.04 16.60
C SER A 248 5.21 -3.75 15.69
N ALA A 249 4.04 -4.34 15.97
CA ALA A 249 2.81 -4.08 15.22
C ALA A 249 2.34 -2.63 15.38
N ILE A 250 2.18 -2.16 16.62
CA ILE A 250 1.70 -0.78 16.87
C ILE A 250 2.73 0.25 16.38
N TYR A 251 4.04 -0.01 16.52
CA TYR A 251 5.05 0.87 15.94
C TYR A 251 5.08 0.85 14.40
N SER A 252 4.60 -0.21 13.71
CA SER A 252 4.37 -0.14 12.26
C SER A 252 3.31 0.92 11.94
N GLU A 253 2.19 0.90 12.65
CA GLU A 253 1.10 1.87 12.46
C GLU A 253 1.56 3.30 12.76
N LEU A 254 2.35 3.49 13.83
CA LEU A 254 2.91 4.81 14.16
C LEU A 254 3.90 5.30 13.09
N LEU A 255 4.74 4.43 12.51
CA LEU A 255 5.61 4.79 11.39
C LEU A 255 4.87 5.01 10.05
N MET A 256 3.61 4.57 9.92
CA MET A 256 2.76 4.99 8.80
C MET A 256 2.30 6.46 8.94
N LEU A 257 2.26 7.00 10.16
CA LEU A 257 1.86 8.38 10.47
C LEU A 257 3.04 9.37 10.48
N ASP A 258 4.22 8.88 10.89
CA ASP A 258 5.49 9.58 10.80
C ASP A 258 6.65 8.57 10.53
N PRO A 259 7.03 8.35 9.26
CA PRO A 259 8.07 7.39 8.90
C PRO A 259 9.48 7.74 9.38
N ASP A 260 9.70 8.96 9.86
CA ASP A 260 11.00 9.51 10.25
C ASP A 260 11.09 9.84 11.75
N ASP A 261 10.02 9.64 12.55
CA ASP A 261 10.06 9.71 14.02
C ASP A 261 11.18 8.81 14.56
N GLU A 262 12.18 9.42 15.18
CA GLU A 262 13.47 8.77 15.46
C GLU A 262 13.36 7.79 16.64
N LEU A 263 12.46 8.09 17.59
CA LEU A 263 12.22 7.27 18.77
C LEU A 263 11.33 6.08 18.41
N VAL A 264 10.29 6.29 17.60
CA VAL A 264 9.45 5.21 17.05
C VAL A 264 10.28 4.32 16.12
N ASN A 265 11.14 4.88 15.26
CA ASN A 265 12.10 4.10 14.46
C ASN A 265 13.05 3.29 15.35
N TYR A 266 13.58 3.87 16.45
CA TYR A 266 14.42 3.13 17.39
C TYR A 266 13.65 1.95 18.02
N ARG A 267 12.47 2.23 18.56
CA ARG A 267 11.62 1.23 19.22
C ARG A 267 11.14 0.14 18.26
N LYS A 268 10.76 0.50 17.02
CA LYS A 268 10.45 -0.44 15.94
C LYS A 268 11.66 -1.30 15.62
N GLY A 269 12.82 -0.69 15.38
CA GLY A 269 14.06 -1.40 15.07
C GLY A 269 14.44 -2.42 16.14
N VAL A 270 14.38 -2.05 17.43
CA VAL A 270 14.61 -2.98 18.54
C VAL A 270 13.54 -4.07 18.60
N SER A 271 12.26 -3.73 18.40
CA SER A 271 11.19 -4.74 18.41
C SER A 271 11.38 -5.75 17.28
N VAL A 272 11.64 -5.28 16.06
CA VAL A 272 11.96 -6.08 14.86
C VAL A 272 13.20 -6.95 15.08
N TYR A 273 14.25 -6.45 15.75
CA TYR A 273 15.44 -7.23 16.10
C TYR A 273 15.13 -8.44 17.01
N TYR A 274 14.07 -8.35 17.83
CA TYR A 274 13.61 -9.43 18.71
C TYR A 274 12.47 -10.28 18.12
N THR A 275 11.71 -9.79 17.13
CA THR A 275 10.58 -10.53 16.52
C THR A 275 10.93 -11.22 15.22
N GLU A 276 11.77 -10.62 14.38
CA GLU A 276 12.03 -11.11 13.03
C GLU A 276 13.15 -12.14 12.98
N GLN A 277 12.93 -13.16 12.15
CA GLN A 277 13.95 -14.17 11.82
C GLN A 277 15.14 -13.52 11.10
N ASN A 278 14.83 -12.64 10.15
CA ASN A 278 15.81 -11.80 9.47
C ASN A 278 16.04 -10.51 10.28
N LYS A 279 17.03 -10.53 11.16
CA LYS A 279 17.46 -9.36 11.94
C LYS A 279 17.84 -8.15 11.08
N LEU A 280 18.18 -8.32 9.80
CA LEU A 280 18.50 -7.21 8.90
C LEU A 280 17.31 -6.28 8.65
N LEU A 281 16.09 -6.78 8.80
CA LEU A 281 14.87 -5.96 8.69
C LEU A 281 14.82 -4.86 9.76
N SER A 282 15.54 -4.99 10.87
CA SER A 282 15.70 -3.93 11.86
C SER A 282 16.57 -2.77 11.37
N LEU A 283 17.47 -3.03 10.41
CA LEU A 283 18.56 -2.13 10.04
C LEU A 283 18.05 -0.82 9.44
N GLN A 284 17.01 -0.85 8.62
CA GLN A 284 16.40 0.36 8.05
C GLN A 284 15.92 1.33 9.15
N TYR A 285 15.21 0.81 10.16
CA TYR A 285 14.68 1.60 11.28
C TYR A 285 15.81 2.07 12.21
N LEU A 286 16.75 1.18 12.56
CA LEU A 286 17.88 1.52 13.42
C LEU A 286 18.85 2.51 12.77
N LYS A 287 19.06 2.46 11.44
CA LYS A 287 19.84 3.46 10.69
C LYS A 287 19.18 4.83 10.75
N LYS A 288 17.87 4.92 10.45
CA LYS A 288 17.10 6.18 10.56
C LYS A 288 17.19 6.77 11.97
N ALA A 289 16.90 5.97 12.98
CA ALA A 289 16.95 6.38 14.38
C ALA A 289 18.33 6.91 14.80
N ALA A 290 19.42 6.33 14.31
CA ALA A 290 20.78 6.74 14.65
C ALA A 290 21.23 8.07 14.02
N LEU A 291 20.44 8.67 13.11
CA LEU A 291 20.73 9.99 12.55
C LEU A 291 20.51 11.13 13.56
N SER A 292 19.63 10.93 14.55
CA SER A 292 19.28 11.97 15.51
C SER A 292 20.04 11.89 16.83
N ASN A 293 20.21 13.06 17.46
CA ASN A 293 20.83 13.20 18.77
C ASN A 293 19.84 12.98 19.93
N SER A 294 18.53 12.96 19.66
CA SER A 294 17.46 12.65 20.63
C SER A 294 17.41 11.16 20.99
N THR A 295 17.80 10.30 20.06
CA THR A 295 17.71 8.83 20.15
C THR A 295 18.59 8.27 21.27
N PRO A 296 18.08 7.32 22.09
CA PRO A 296 18.88 6.59 23.08
C PRO A 296 20.12 5.96 22.44
N TYR A 297 21.29 6.15 23.06
CA TYR A 297 22.56 5.65 22.50
C TYR A 297 22.64 4.13 22.39
N ASP A 298 21.76 3.40 23.08
CA ASP A 298 21.48 1.98 22.88
C ASP A 298 21.21 1.61 21.40
N VAL A 299 20.73 2.53 20.56
CA VAL A 299 20.62 2.32 19.09
C VAL A 299 21.93 1.82 18.48
N TYR A 300 23.09 2.25 19.00
CA TYR A 300 24.40 1.79 18.55
C TYR A 300 24.74 0.37 19.01
N TYR A 301 24.20 -0.09 20.15
CA TYR A 301 24.29 -1.50 20.56
C TYR A 301 23.48 -2.39 19.61
N TYR A 302 22.22 -2.04 19.32
CA TYR A 302 21.38 -2.83 18.43
C TYR A 302 21.86 -2.81 16.97
N LEU A 303 22.38 -1.68 16.48
CA LEU A 303 23.09 -1.62 15.19
C LEU A 303 24.31 -2.56 15.22
N GLY A 304 25.11 -2.53 16.29
CA GLY A 304 26.25 -3.44 16.47
C GLY A 304 25.84 -4.89 16.39
N MET A 305 24.82 -5.30 17.17
CA MET A 305 24.30 -6.67 17.18
C MET A 305 23.71 -7.10 15.83
N THR A 306 23.02 -6.18 15.12
CA THR A 306 22.46 -6.45 13.79
C THR A 306 23.56 -6.68 12.77
N TYR A 307 24.53 -5.76 12.65
CA TYR A 307 25.68 -5.94 11.76
C TYR A 307 26.50 -7.19 12.12
N HIS A 308 26.71 -7.46 13.41
CA HIS A 308 27.41 -8.64 13.90
C HIS A 308 26.71 -9.92 13.46
N SER A 309 25.38 -10.03 13.63
CA SER A 309 24.60 -11.21 13.19
C SER A 309 24.60 -11.46 11.68
N TRP A 310 25.06 -10.47 10.90
CA TRP A 310 25.20 -10.51 9.44
C TRP A 310 26.66 -10.54 8.96
N ALA A 311 27.62 -10.78 9.87
CA ALA A 311 29.06 -10.78 9.59
C ALA A 311 29.63 -9.47 8.99
N ASP A 312 28.90 -8.35 9.07
CA ASP A 312 29.40 -7.00 8.79
C ASP A 312 30.19 -6.49 10.01
N PHE A 313 31.28 -7.20 10.31
CA PHE A 313 32.07 -6.98 11.51
C PHE A 313 32.75 -5.60 11.53
N ASP A 314 32.94 -4.96 10.38
CA ASP A 314 33.45 -3.59 10.29
C ASP A 314 32.45 -2.58 10.86
N LYS A 315 31.19 -2.61 10.42
CA LYS A 315 30.17 -1.70 10.97
C LYS A 315 29.72 -2.11 12.36
N ALA A 316 29.73 -3.41 12.67
CA ALA A 316 29.46 -3.90 14.02
C ALA A 316 30.46 -3.30 15.03
N GLN A 317 31.76 -3.39 14.75
CA GLN A 317 32.80 -2.81 15.60
C GLN A 317 32.65 -1.30 15.75
N GLN A 318 32.37 -0.57 14.67
CA GLN A 318 32.15 0.88 14.71
C GLN A 318 30.92 1.25 15.56
N ALA A 319 29.83 0.49 15.45
CA ALA A 319 28.63 0.70 16.22
C ALA A 319 28.85 0.39 17.71
N PHE A 320 29.48 -0.74 18.06
CA PHE A 320 29.86 -1.05 19.44
C PHE A 320 30.84 -0.02 20.04
N ALA A 321 31.78 0.51 19.26
CA ALA A 321 32.66 1.60 19.70
C ALA A 321 31.88 2.90 20.00
N LYS A 322 30.91 3.27 19.15
CA LYS A 322 30.00 4.41 19.40
C LYS A 322 29.12 4.21 20.64
N TYR A 323 28.68 2.97 20.90
CA TYR A 323 27.97 2.61 22.13
C TYR A 323 28.89 2.76 23.36
N LYS A 324 30.07 2.14 23.33
CA LYS A 324 31.07 2.18 24.41
C LYS A 324 31.47 3.60 24.80
N ALA A 325 31.55 4.52 23.82
CA ALA A 325 31.86 5.92 24.07
C ALA A 325 30.79 6.71 24.85
N LYS A 326 29.56 6.18 24.96
CA LYS A 326 28.42 6.83 25.64
C LYS A 326 27.88 6.03 26.84
N ALA A 327 28.06 4.71 26.86
CA ALA A 327 27.58 3.82 27.91
C ALA A 327 28.34 3.96 29.24
N LYS A 328 27.68 3.69 30.36
CA LYS A 328 28.30 3.66 31.69
C LYS A 328 29.18 2.40 31.84
N PRO A 329 30.21 2.41 32.71
CA PRO A 329 31.08 1.25 32.93
C PRO A 329 30.32 -0.05 33.25
N ASN A 330 29.25 0.02 34.04
CA ASN A 330 28.43 -1.16 34.36
C ASN A 330 27.67 -1.69 33.13
N GLU A 331 27.20 -0.83 32.23
CA GLU A 331 26.48 -1.23 31.01
C GLU A 331 27.45 -1.88 30.00
N ILE A 332 28.69 -1.39 29.91
CA ILE A 332 29.78 -1.98 29.11
C ILE A 332 30.08 -3.42 29.58
N ILE A 333 30.14 -3.65 30.89
CA ILE A 333 30.38 -4.97 31.51
C ILE A 333 29.15 -5.87 31.31
N VAL A 334 27.94 -5.42 31.68
CA VAL A 334 26.71 -6.24 31.60
C VAL A 334 26.41 -6.68 30.17
N ASN A 335 26.64 -5.81 29.17
CA ASN A 335 26.42 -6.13 27.76
C ASN A 335 27.66 -6.72 27.07
N ASN A 336 28.75 -7.02 27.82
CA ASN A 336 30.00 -7.60 27.31
C ASN A 336 30.57 -6.90 26.06
N ILE A 337 30.49 -5.57 26.00
CA ILE A 337 30.79 -4.78 24.78
C ILE A 337 32.23 -4.98 24.30
N ASP A 338 33.17 -5.13 25.23
CA ASP A 338 34.56 -5.38 24.88
C ASP A 338 34.79 -6.74 24.24
N ARG A 339 34.06 -7.77 24.69
CA ARG A 339 34.06 -9.08 24.03
C ARG A 339 33.37 -9.03 22.67
N LEU A 340 32.28 -8.27 22.51
CA LEU A 340 31.64 -8.07 21.21
C LEU A 340 32.54 -7.35 20.20
N ILE A 341 33.36 -6.38 20.65
CA ILE A 341 34.38 -5.72 19.83
C ILE A 341 35.50 -6.69 19.45
N GLU A 342 35.95 -7.54 20.37
CA GLU A 342 36.94 -8.60 20.12
C GLU A 342 36.42 -9.64 19.11
N ASN A 343 35.18 -10.11 19.29
CA ASN A 343 34.49 -11.00 18.36
C ASN A 343 34.39 -10.40 16.95
N CYS A 344 34.18 -9.09 16.82
CA CYS A 344 34.25 -8.41 15.52
C CYS A 344 35.66 -8.47 14.90
N ILE A 345 36.71 -8.30 15.70
CA ILE A 345 38.11 -8.38 15.21
C ILE A 345 38.42 -9.82 14.74
N ASN A 346 38.03 -10.82 15.53
CA ASN A 346 38.17 -12.23 15.19
C ASN A 346 37.39 -12.58 13.90
N GLY A 347 36.14 -12.10 13.82
CA GLY A 347 35.26 -12.27 12.67
C GLY A 347 35.88 -11.77 11.37
N LYS A 348 36.43 -10.54 11.36
CA LYS A 348 37.14 -9.97 10.19
C LYS A 348 38.33 -10.80 9.73
N LEU A 349 39.03 -11.47 10.64
CA LEU A 349 40.18 -12.31 10.29
C LEU A 349 39.71 -13.66 9.74
N ILE A 350 38.68 -14.26 10.36
CA ILE A 350 38.18 -15.58 10.01
C ILE A 350 37.37 -15.57 8.70
N THR A 351 36.65 -14.50 8.37
CA THR A 351 35.87 -14.43 7.11
C THR A 351 36.71 -14.14 5.85
N GLN A 352 38.01 -13.86 5.99
CA GLN A 352 38.93 -13.71 4.86
C GLN A 352 39.26 -15.04 4.17
N GLU A 353 39.18 -16.16 4.89
CA GLU A 353 39.42 -17.51 4.38
C GLU A 353 38.16 -18.36 4.60
N GLN A 354 37.32 -18.48 3.57
CA GLN A 354 36.03 -19.19 3.67
C GLN A 354 36.15 -20.64 3.20
N PHE A 355 35.54 -21.55 3.97
CA PHE A 355 35.43 -22.96 3.64
C PHE A 355 34.22 -23.22 2.73
N ASP A 356 34.38 -24.08 1.73
CA ASP A 356 33.25 -24.60 0.95
C ASP A 356 32.51 -25.66 1.79
N MET A 357 31.53 -25.18 2.58
CA MET A 357 30.63 -26.01 3.37
C MET A 357 29.37 -26.32 2.57
N GLN A 358 29.18 -27.58 2.21
CA GLN A 358 27.95 -28.08 1.58
C GLN A 358 27.04 -28.70 2.65
N ILE A 359 25.82 -28.15 2.80
CA ILE A 359 24.80 -28.74 3.68
C ILE A 359 24.10 -29.89 2.95
N LEU A 360 24.06 -31.05 3.58
CA LEU A 360 23.35 -32.25 3.13
C LEU A 360 21.92 -32.28 3.66
N ASN A 361 21.72 -31.90 4.92
CA ASN A 361 20.42 -31.82 5.57
C ASN A 361 20.43 -30.80 6.73
N LYS A 362 19.28 -30.19 7.03
CA LYS A 362 19.05 -29.31 8.18
C LYS A 362 17.73 -29.70 8.85
N THR A 363 17.78 -30.07 10.13
CA THR A 363 16.61 -30.58 10.86
C THR A 363 16.42 -29.82 12.17
N PRO A 364 15.25 -29.19 12.42
CA PRO A 364 14.96 -28.57 13.71
C PRO A 364 14.94 -29.60 14.85
N ILE A 365 15.47 -29.25 16.03
CA ILE A 365 15.58 -30.16 17.18
C ILE A 365 15.05 -29.54 18.48
N ASP A 366 14.49 -30.38 19.36
CA ASP A 366 14.15 -30.00 20.73
C ASP A 366 15.41 -30.04 21.61
N TYR A 367 15.98 -28.88 21.87
CA TYR A 367 17.18 -28.73 22.71
C TYR A 367 17.00 -29.34 24.13
N SER A 368 15.77 -29.38 24.68
CA SER A 368 15.53 -30.02 25.99
C SER A 368 15.73 -31.54 25.98
N LYS A 369 15.77 -32.13 24.78
CA LYS A 369 15.98 -33.55 24.50
C LYS A 369 17.27 -33.81 23.70
N LEU A 370 18.16 -32.81 23.54
CA LEU A 370 19.33 -32.81 22.66
C LEU A 370 20.00 -34.18 22.42
N VAL A 371 20.37 -34.91 23.48
CA VAL A 371 21.04 -36.23 23.36
C VAL A 371 20.26 -37.25 22.51
N LYS A 372 18.91 -37.20 22.51
CA LYS A 372 18.02 -38.07 21.72
C LYS A 372 17.84 -37.62 20.27
N GLU A 373 18.05 -36.33 19.99
CA GLU A 373 17.90 -35.73 18.66
C GLU A 373 19.19 -35.87 17.82
N LEU A 374 20.32 -36.21 18.46
CA LEU A 374 21.62 -36.39 17.81
C LEU A 374 21.79 -37.82 17.24
N PRO A 375 22.64 -38.02 16.19
CA PRO A 375 22.80 -39.32 15.55
C PRO A 375 23.30 -40.41 16.51
N SER A 376 22.46 -41.41 16.77
CA SER A 376 22.73 -42.47 17.75
C SER A 376 23.99 -43.30 17.45
N SER A 377 24.39 -43.41 16.19
CA SER A 377 25.64 -44.05 15.76
C SER A 377 26.91 -43.34 16.25
N LEU A 378 26.81 -42.05 16.61
CA LEU A 378 27.91 -41.23 17.13
C LEU A 378 27.78 -40.96 18.63
N THR A 379 26.55 -40.99 19.18
CA THR A 379 26.26 -40.58 20.57
C THR A 379 25.88 -41.71 21.52
N SER A 380 25.38 -42.85 21.04
CA SER A 380 24.90 -43.93 21.92
C SER A 380 26.00 -44.44 22.85
N GLU A 381 25.67 -44.58 24.14
CA GLU A 381 26.58 -44.96 25.24
C GLU A 381 27.78 -44.02 25.49
N LYS A 382 27.95 -42.98 24.66
CA LYS A 382 29.06 -42.01 24.74
C LYS A 382 28.62 -40.67 25.30
N LEU A 383 27.55 -40.10 24.76
CA LEU A 383 27.02 -38.80 25.19
C LEU A 383 25.90 -38.99 26.21
N SER A 384 26.02 -38.35 27.37
CA SER A 384 25.05 -38.43 28.46
C SER A 384 24.95 -37.11 29.23
N TYR A 385 23.93 -36.95 30.06
CA TYR A 385 23.90 -35.87 31.06
C TYR A 385 24.61 -36.31 32.34
N LYS A 386 25.17 -35.35 33.10
CA LYS A 386 25.82 -35.64 34.38
C LYS A 386 24.96 -36.47 35.34
N THR A 387 25.62 -37.42 35.99
CA THR A 387 25.10 -38.10 37.19
C THR A 387 25.64 -37.43 38.45
N ASP A 388 25.04 -37.71 39.61
CA ASP A 388 25.37 -37.07 40.90
C ASP A 388 26.86 -37.10 41.26
N PHE A 389 27.61 -38.13 40.82
CA PHE A 389 29.06 -38.24 41.04
C PHE A 389 29.87 -37.13 40.35
N PHE A 390 29.42 -36.65 39.18
CA PHE A 390 30.13 -35.69 38.35
C PHE A 390 29.70 -34.22 38.60
N ILE A 391 28.66 -34.00 39.40
CA ILE A 391 28.14 -32.67 39.73
C ILE A 391 29.06 -32.02 40.77
N SER A 392 29.66 -30.87 40.41
CA SER A 392 30.44 -30.08 41.36
C SER A 392 29.55 -29.33 42.38
N PRO A 393 30.13 -28.81 43.49
CA PRO A 393 29.40 -27.95 44.41
C PRO A 393 28.84 -26.65 43.78
N LEU A 394 29.41 -26.20 42.65
CA LEU A 394 28.91 -25.03 41.90
C LEU A 394 27.87 -25.45 40.86
N ASP A 395 28.09 -26.55 40.15
CA ASP A 395 27.11 -27.14 39.22
C ASP A 395 25.74 -27.34 39.92
N GLY A 396 25.75 -27.91 41.13
CA GLY A 396 24.56 -28.14 41.94
C GLY A 396 23.84 -26.86 42.41
N LYS A 397 24.55 -25.73 42.53
CA LYS A 397 23.94 -24.41 42.81
C LYS A 397 23.29 -23.80 41.58
N LYS A 398 23.91 -23.95 40.41
CA LYS A 398 23.46 -23.40 39.13
C LYS A 398 22.26 -24.16 38.56
N LYS A 399 22.12 -25.45 38.89
CA LYS A 399 21.01 -26.35 38.49
C LYS A 399 20.85 -26.51 36.97
N GLU A 400 21.94 -26.32 36.23
CA GLU A 400 22.00 -26.56 34.79
C GLU A 400 22.21 -28.06 34.48
N LYS A 401 21.83 -28.47 33.27
CA LYS A 401 22.09 -29.82 32.76
C LYS A 401 23.37 -29.82 31.91
N PHE A 402 24.45 -30.35 32.46
CA PHE A 402 25.71 -30.50 31.72
C PHE A 402 25.78 -31.83 30.99
N LEU A 403 26.41 -31.82 29.83
CA LEU A 403 26.75 -33.03 29.07
C LEU A 403 28.10 -33.60 29.52
N MET A 404 28.24 -34.91 29.29
CA MET A 404 29.48 -35.65 29.41
C MET A 404 29.65 -36.55 28.19
N PHE A 405 30.89 -36.68 27.72
CA PHE A 405 31.28 -37.52 26.59
C PHE A 405 32.32 -38.56 27.03
N LYS A 406 31.97 -39.84 26.91
CA LYS A 406 32.87 -40.97 27.17
C LYS A 406 33.66 -41.35 25.92
N THR A 407 34.98 -41.38 26.02
CA THR A 407 35.89 -41.82 24.96
C THR A 407 36.08 -43.34 24.96
N GLU A 408 36.52 -43.91 23.83
CA GLU A 408 36.90 -45.33 23.72
C GLU A 408 38.08 -45.69 24.64
N GLN A 409 38.89 -44.69 25.00
CA GLN A 409 40.04 -44.81 25.89
C GLN A 409 39.66 -44.71 27.38
N ASN A 410 38.35 -44.75 27.67
CA ASN A 410 37.75 -44.67 28.99
C ASN A 410 38.07 -43.37 29.76
N GLU A 411 38.16 -42.26 29.03
CA GLU A 411 38.08 -40.92 29.60
C GLU A 411 36.61 -40.48 29.60
N MET A 412 36.15 -39.81 30.65
CA MET A 412 34.89 -39.07 30.66
C MET A 412 35.23 -37.58 30.62
N ILE A 413 34.97 -36.92 29.50
CA ILE A 413 35.09 -35.46 29.38
C ILE A 413 33.75 -34.83 29.77
N GLN A 414 33.79 -33.78 30.57
CA GLN A 414 32.59 -33.17 31.16
C GLN A 414 32.75 -31.66 31.36
N THR A 415 31.68 -30.92 31.14
CA THR A 415 31.60 -29.47 31.39
C THR A 415 31.29 -29.21 32.87
N SER A 416 31.93 -28.23 33.51
CA SER A 416 31.63 -27.86 34.91
C SER A 416 32.00 -26.41 35.22
N TYR A 417 31.36 -25.82 36.21
CA TYR A 417 31.85 -24.58 36.86
C TYR A 417 33.01 -24.85 37.85
N GLY A 418 33.45 -26.09 38.00
CA GLY A 418 34.54 -26.46 38.90
C GLY A 418 34.17 -26.29 40.39
N ILE A 419 35.17 -26.06 41.23
CA ILE A 419 35.00 -25.89 42.69
C ILE A 419 35.05 -24.42 43.14
N ASP A 420 35.71 -23.55 42.39
CA ASP A 420 35.85 -22.12 42.63
C ASP A 420 35.27 -21.35 41.43
N GLU A 421 34.44 -20.33 41.67
CA GLU A 421 33.75 -19.55 40.62
C GLU A 421 34.69 -18.48 40.02
N LYS A 422 35.78 -18.92 39.39
CA LYS A 422 36.84 -18.08 38.80
C LYS A 422 36.62 -17.74 37.32
N ASN A 423 36.12 -18.71 36.56
CA ASN A 423 35.88 -18.65 35.11
C ASN A 423 34.38 -18.87 34.82
N GLY A 424 34.03 -18.94 33.53
CA GLY A 424 32.76 -19.52 33.09
C GLY A 424 32.73 -21.04 33.25
N LYS A 425 32.08 -21.73 32.32
CA LYS A 425 32.13 -23.20 32.25
C LYS A 425 33.48 -23.66 31.70
N ASP A 426 34.13 -24.57 32.39
CA ASP A 426 35.41 -25.18 32.00
C ASP A 426 35.17 -26.65 31.58
N LEU A 427 36.03 -27.19 30.69
CA LEU A 427 36.07 -28.62 30.39
C LEU A 427 37.04 -29.36 31.31
N PHE A 428 36.57 -30.48 31.84
CA PHE A 428 37.30 -31.39 32.72
C PHE A 428 37.29 -32.82 32.18
N TYR A 429 38.15 -33.68 32.71
CA TYR A 429 38.17 -35.10 32.43
C TYR A 429 38.36 -35.97 33.68
N ASN A 430 37.85 -37.20 33.61
CA ASN A 430 38.05 -38.25 34.60
C ASN A 430 38.49 -39.54 33.88
N MET A 431 39.38 -40.33 34.50
CA MET A 431 39.77 -41.65 34.00
C MET A 431 38.91 -42.74 34.64
N LEU A 432 38.49 -43.75 33.87
CA LEU A 432 37.92 -44.96 34.45
C LEU A 432 39.01 -45.79 35.12
N LEU A 433 38.81 -46.15 36.39
CA LEU A 433 39.74 -46.95 37.19
C LEU A 433 39.33 -48.44 37.26
N GLY A 434 38.18 -48.80 36.66
CA GLY A 434 37.64 -50.16 36.57
C GLY A 434 36.27 -50.32 37.24
N GLY A 435 35.40 -51.13 36.65
CA GLY A 435 33.98 -51.15 37.01
C GLY A 435 33.34 -49.78 36.75
N ASP A 436 32.51 -49.30 37.69
CA ASP A 436 31.90 -47.96 37.63
C ASP A 436 32.72 -46.88 38.37
N LYS A 437 33.99 -47.13 38.69
CA LYS A 437 34.83 -46.22 39.48
C LYS A 437 35.62 -45.28 38.59
N TRP A 438 35.46 -43.97 38.81
CA TRP A 438 36.16 -42.91 38.11
C TRP A 438 37.19 -42.21 39.01
N SER A 439 38.23 -41.63 38.42
CA SER A 439 39.17 -40.75 39.11
C SER A 439 38.48 -39.47 39.59
N ILE A 440 39.17 -38.69 40.44
CA ILE A 440 38.81 -37.29 40.64
C ILE A 440 38.87 -36.51 39.30
N SER A 441 38.09 -35.44 39.22
CA SER A 441 38.03 -34.55 38.06
C SER A 441 39.33 -33.75 37.93
N LYS A 442 39.80 -33.57 36.69
CA LYS A 442 40.98 -32.77 36.34
C LYS A 442 40.63 -31.81 35.20
N THR A 443 41.16 -30.59 35.23
CA THR A 443 41.02 -29.62 34.12
C THR A 443 41.69 -30.15 32.84
N LEU A 444 41.15 -29.81 31.67
CA LEU A 444 41.84 -30.00 30.38
C LEU A 444 42.99 -28.98 30.15
N GLY A 445 43.14 -28.00 31.04
CA GLY A 445 44.25 -27.06 31.07
C GLY A 445 44.01 -25.76 30.28
N GLU A 446 44.90 -24.79 30.50
CA GLU A 446 44.82 -23.41 29.97
C GLU A 446 44.92 -23.30 28.43
N ASN A 447 45.29 -24.39 27.74
CA ASN A 447 45.19 -24.46 26.28
C ASN A 447 43.74 -24.55 25.81
N ILE A 448 42.89 -25.26 26.56
CA ILE A 448 41.49 -25.52 26.21
C ILE A 448 40.55 -24.53 26.92
N ASN A 449 40.69 -24.43 28.23
CA ASN A 449 39.82 -23.61 29.08
C ASN A 449 40.30 -22.16 29.13
N THR A 450 39.34 -21.23 29.14
CA THR A 450 39.56 -19.78 29.12
C THR A 450 38.85 -19.12 30.30
N THR A 451 38.74 -17.79 30.31
CA THR A 451 37.89 -17.07 31.27
C THR A 451 36.41 -17.11 30.91
N PHE A 452 36.04 -17.69 29.76
CA PHE A 452 34.68 -17.74 29.22
C PHE A 452 34.07 -19.15 29.39
N ASP A 453 33.06 -19.50 28.57
CA ASP A 453 32.46 -20.84 28.60
C ASP A 453 33.06 -21.74 27.51
N GLU A 454 33.57 -22.90 27.89
CA GLU A 454 33.85 -24.08 27.06
C GLU A 454 32.84 -25.20 27.37
N ASP A 455 32.29 -25.85 26.34
CA ASP A 455 31.24 -26.88 26.47
C ASP A 455 31.20 -27.81 25.23
N TYR A 456 30.28 -28.79 25.21
CA TYR A 456 29.92 -29.62 24.07
C TYR A 456 31.08 -30.38 23.42
N ALA A 457 31.92 -30.99 24.25
CA ALA A 457 33.06 -31.80 23.82
C ALA A 457 32.65 -33.09 23.09
N TYR A 458 33.37 -33.41 22.01
CA TYR A 458 33.33 -34.67 21.27
C TYR A 458 34.76 -35.09 20.91
N VAL A 459 35.11 -36.35 21.13
CA VAL A 459 36.44 -36.89 20.79
C VAL A 459 36.32 -38.02 19.77
N THR A 460 37.20 -37.99 18.77
CA THR A 460 37.28 -39.03 17.73
C THR A 460 37.63 -40.40 18.28
N LEU A 461 37.28 -41.48 17.57
CA LEU A 461 37.47 -42.87 18.02
C LEU A 461 38.92 -43.20 18.42
N ASP A 462 39.90 -42.60 17.76
CA ASP A 462 41.33 -42.78 18.04
C ASP A 462 41.81 -42.06 19.32
N GLY A 463 40.94 -41.24 19.93
CA GLY A 463 41.25 -40.44 21.12
C GLY A 463 42.11 -39.22 20.83
N LYS A 464 42.43 -38.89 19.56
CA LYS A 464 43.46 -37.89 19.22
C LYS A 464 42.95 -36.52 18.83
N THR A 465 41.67 -36.38 18.47
CA THR A 465 41.08 -35.10 18.07
C THR A 465 39.90 -34.77 18.98
N LEU A 466 39.97 -33.62 19.66
CA LEU A 466 38.91 -33.04 20.46
C LEU A 466 38.26 -31.92 19.66
N TYR A 467 36.97 -32.05 19.40
CA TYR A 467 36.10 -30.95 19.01
C TYR A 467 35.37 -30.46 20.26
N PHE A 468 35.27 -29.15 20.44
CA PHE A 468 34.51 -28.54 21.54
C PHE A 468 33.99 -27.18 21.10
N ALA A 469 33.05 -26.62 21.84
CA ALA A 469 32.60 -25.26 21.59
C ALA A 469 33.11 -24.31 22.68
N SER A 470 33.45 -23.07 22.32
CA SER A 470 33.95 -22.06 23.24
C SER A 470 33.39 -20.67 22.89
N LYS A 471 33.04 -19.90 23.91
CA LYS A 471 32.79 -18.45 23.80
C LYS A 471 34.07 -17.62 23.94
N GLY A 472 35.16 -18.26 24.34
CA GLY A 472 36.51 -17.73 24.50
C GLY A 472 37.34 -17.84 23.23
N HIS A 473 38.67 -17.93 23.39
CA HIS A 473 39.64 -17.93 22.29
C HIS A 473 39.35 -16.81 21.28
N ASN A 474 39.64 -17.04 19.98
CA ASN A 474 39.25 -16.15 18.88
C ASN A 474 37.84 -16.45 18.33
N SER A 475 36.85 -16.66 19.21
CA SER A 475 35.43 -16.78 18.81
C SER A 475 34.93 -15.54 18.07
N ILE A 476 34.02 -15.72 17.11
CA ILE A 476 33.39 -14.65 16.32
C ILE A 476 31.97 -14.31 16.78
N GLY A 477 31.46 -14.98 17.80
CA GLY A 477 30.06 -14.95 18.23
C GLY A 477 29.70 -16.18 19.05
N GLY A 478 28.61 -16.08 19.82
CA GLY A 478 28.02 -17.19 20.60
C GLY A 478 29.04 -18.16 21.21
N TYR A 479 28.73 -19.45 21.12
CA TYR A 479 29.71 -20.53 21.04
C TYR A 479 30.25 -20.70 19.61
N ASP A 480 31.56 -20.78 19.46
CA ASP A 480 32.25 -21.20 18.24
C ASP A 480 32.83 -22.61 18.42
N ILE A 481 32.87 -23.41 17.36
CA ILE A 481 33.50 -24.74 17.32
C ILE A 481 35.02 -24.60 17.16
N PHE A 482 35.76 -25.30 18.01
CA PHE A 482 37.21 -25.42 17.99
C PHE A 482 37.64 -26.87 17.86
N VAL A 483 38.80 -27.09 17.24
CA VAL A 483 39.47 -28.39 17.17
C VAL A 483 40.85 -28.30 17.83
N SER A 484 41.19 -29.31 18.62
CA SER A 484 42.51 -29.50 19.22
C SER A 484 42.96 -30.96 19.06
N THR A 485 44.26 -31.19 18.93
CA THR A 485 44.83 -32.53 18.72
C THR A 485 45.86 -32.91 19.78
N ARG A 486 46.11 -34.21 19.93
CA ARG A 486 47.21 -34.76 20.74
C ARG A 486 47.80 -35.99 20.06
N GLU A 487 49.11 -36.20 20.22
CA GLU A 487 49.82 -37.32 19.58
C GLU A 487 49.42 -38.68 20.18
N THR A 488 49.34 -38.75 21.50
CA THR A 488 48.84 -39.90 22.26
C THR A 488 47.83 -39.45 23.32
N VAL A 489 47.06 -40.40 23.87
CA VAL A 489 46.02 -40.09 24.87
C VAL A 489 46.54 -39.63 26.24
N ASN A 490 47.84 -39.70 26.48
CA ASN A 490 48.46 -39.15 27.69
C ASN A 490 49.03 -37.75 27.49
N ASP A 491 49.10 -37.27 26.26
CA ASP A 491 49.64 -35.94 25.94
C ASP A 491 48.59 -34.85 26.18
N VAL A 492 49.07 -33.65 26.48
CA VAL A 492 48.22 -32.46 26.59
C VAL A 492 47.66 -32.08 25.22
N TRP A 493 46.43 -31.59 25.21
CA TRP A 493 45.79 -31.04 24.02
C TRP A 493 46.57 -29.84 23.47
N SER A 494 46.70 -29.77 22.14
CA SER A 494 47.32 -28.64 21.43
C SER A 494 46.57 -27.34 21.68
N LYS A 495 47.17 -26.21 21.31
CA LYS A 495 46.40 -24.96 21.19
C LYS A 495 45.24 -25.18 20.19
N PRO A 496 44.00 -24.81 20.54
CA PRO A 496 42.85 -25.03 19.69
C PRO A 496 42.88 -24.12 18.46
N LYS A 497 42.35 -24.64 17.35
CA LYS A 497 42.10 -23.92 16.11
C LYS A 497 40.60 -23.71 15.95
N ASN A 498 40.17 -22.47 15.72
CA ASN A 498 38.80 -22.14 15.32
C ASN A 498 38.48 -22.82 13.98
N MET A 499 37.32 -23.48 13.87
CA MET A 499 36.93 -24.23 12.67
C MET A 499 36.67 -23.34 11.44
N GLY A 500 36.47 -22.03 11.64
CA GLY A 500 36.40 -21.03 10.57
C GLY A 500 35.01 -20.83 9.99
N TYR A 501 34.85 -19.80 9.15
CA TYR A 501 33.58 -19.47 8.51
C TYR A 501 33.37 -20.32 7.24
N PRO A 502 32.18 -20.90 6.99
CA PRO A 502 30.92 -20.73 7.71
C PRO A 502 30.58 -21.86 8.72
N ILE A 503 31.55 -22.69 9.15
CA ILE A 503 31.28 -23.72 10.18
C ILE A 503 30.89 -23.02 11.49
N ASN A 504 31.63 -21.97 11.83
CA ASN A 504 31.32 -21.01 12.88
C ASN A 504 30.62 -19.79 12.31
N SER A 505 29.82 -19.12 13.12
CA SER A 505 28.98 -17.98 12.74
C SER A 505 28.81 -17.01 13.91
N PRO A 506 28.18 -15.84 13.70
CA PRO A 506 27.82 -14.91 14.79
C PRO A 506 26.86 -15.43 15.88
N TYR A 507 26.44 -16.70 15.79
CA TYR A 507 25.42 -17.38 16.59
C TYR A 507 26.06 -18.47 17.46
N ASP A 508 25.27 -19.32 18.14
CA ASP A 508 25.83 -20.49 18.83
C ASP A 508 25.95 -21.67 17.86
N ASP A 509 27.18 -22.15 17.68
CA ASP A 509 27.57 -23.34 16.91
C ASP A 509 28.35 -24.30 17.82
N PHE A 510 27.90 -25.55 17.93
CA PHE A 510 28.45 -26.50 18.91
C PHE A 510 28.16 -27.96 18.57
N MET A 511 28.68 -28.89 19.39
CA MET A 511 28.50 -30.34 19.24
C MET A 511 28.90 -30.83 17.84
N PHE A 512 30.11 -30.49 17.40
CA PHE A 512 30.63 -30.94 16.11
C PHE A 512 31.10 -32.39 16.20
N MET A 513 30.47 -33.25 15.41
CA MET A 513 30.65 -34.69 15.40
C MET A 513 30.95 -35.18 13.97
N PRO A 514 32.23 -35.42 13.61
CA PRO A 514 32.55 -36.08 12.34
C PRO A 514 31.98 -37.51 12.31
N SER A 515 31.55 -37.94 11.12
CA SER A 515 31.11 -39.30 10.87
C SER A 515 32.29 -40.29 10.98
N LEU A 516 31.98 -41.59 11.11
CA LEU A 516 33.00 -42.64 11.29
C LEU A 516 33.98 -42.77 10.11
N SER A 517 33.60 -42.26 8.92
CA SER A 517 34.47 -42.22 7.74
C SER A 517 35.30 -40.94 7.64
N GLY A 518 35.01 -39.92 8.44
CA GLY A 518 35.65 -38.60 8.36
C GLY A 518 35.30 -37.79 7.11
N ASN A 519 34.30 -38.20 6.32
CA ASN A 519 33.89 -37.52 5.09
C ASN A 519 32.68 -36.58 5.28
N GLU A 520 31.96 -36.72 6.39
CA GLU A 520 30.75 -35.95 6.74
C GLU A 520 30.83 -35.53 8.20
N ALA A 521 30.06 -34.52 8.61
CA ALA A 521 29.93 -34.13 10.00
C ALA A 521 28.52 -33.63 10.34
N TYR A 522 28.21 -33.65 11.62
CA TYR A 522 27.02 -33.05 12.20
C TYR A 522 27.43 -31.95 13.18
N PHE A 523 26.69 -30.86 13.23
CA PHE A 523 26.80 -29.88 14.32
C PHE A 523 25.44 -29.24 14.62
N VAL A 524 25.31 -28.64 15.79
CA VAL A 524 24.09 -27.98 16.23
C VAL A 524 24.28 -26.47 16.17
N SER A 525 23.27 -25.77 15.65
CA SER A 525 23.29 -24.32 15.55
C SER A 525 21.92 -23.68 15.79
N ASN A 526 21.88 -22.52 16.46
CA ASN A 526 20.69 -21.64 16.47
C ASN A 526 20.71 -20.58 15.37
N ARG A 527 21.68 -20.60 14.44
CA ARG A 527 21.74 -19.67 13.32
C ARG A 527 20.45 -19.69 12.49
N ARG A 528 19.86 -18.51 12.31
CA ARG A 528 18.68 -18.25 11.45
C ARG A 528 17.56 -19.28 11.65
N SER A 529 17.31 -19.64 12.91
CA SER A 529 16.24 -20.58 13.25
C SER A 529 14.89 -19.86 13.28
N PRO A 530 13.87 -20.29 12.51
CA PRO A 530 12.59 -19.57 12.37
C PRO A 530 11.83 -19.29 13.66
N THR A 531 12.13 -20.05 14.73
CA THR A 531 11.46 -19.99 16.04
C THR A 531 12.42 -19.71 17.20
N GLY A 532 13.69 -19.38 16.91
CA GLY A 532 14.75 -19.31 17.92
C GLY A 532 15.19 -20.66 18.50
N GLY A 533 14.69 -21.78 17.97
CA GLY A 533 15.13 -23.13 18.33
C GLY A 533 16.51 -23.49 17.75
N TYR A 534 16.98 -24.71 17.98
CA TYR A 534 18.24 -25.20 17.41
C TYR A 534 17.96 -26.11 16.20
N ASN A 535 18.92 -26.20 15.28
CA ASN A 535 18.90 -27.13 14.16
C ASN A 535 20.13 -28.03 14.24
N LEU A 536 19.94 -29.32 13.96
CA LEU A 536 21.01 -30.22 13.59
C LEU A 536 21.33 -30.00 12.10
N ILE A 537 22.58 -29.66 11.80
CA ILE A 537 23.09 -29.43 10.46
C ILE A 537 24.02 -30.59 10.11
N HIS A 538 23.72 -31.30 9.02
CA HIS A 538 24.53 -32.38 8.45
C HIS A 538 25.25 -31.83 7.22
N ILE A 539 26.57 -31.96 7.17
CA ILE A 539 27.44 -31.40 6.13
C ILE A 539 28.40 -32.45 5.58
N ASN A 540 28.87 -32.23 4.35
CA ASN A 540 30.14 -32.81 3.92
C ASN A 540 31.28 -32.20 4.75
N MET A 541 32.31 -32.98 5.09
CA MET A 541 33.48 -32.43 5.78
C MET A 541 34.13 -31.36 4.90
N PRO A 542 34.26 -30.12 5.41
CA PRO A 542 34.61 -28.98 4.58
C PRO A 542 36.07 -29.07 4.12
N LYS A 543 36.29 -28.76 2.85
CA LYS A 543 37.61 -28.79 2.20
C LYS A 543 38.38 -27.53 2.55
N SER A 544 39.70 -27.56 2.34
CA SER A 544 40.60 -26.42 2.55
C SER A 544 40.03 -25.12 1.97
N PRO A 545 40.19 -23.96 2.67
CA PRO A 545 39.58 -22.71 2.25
C PRO A 545 40.03 -22.33 0.84
N LEU A 546 39.09 -21.83 0.06
CA LEU A 546 39.33 -21.44 -1.33
C LEU A 546 39.70 -19.95 -1.39
N PRO A 547 40.68 -19.55 -2.22
CA PRO A 547 41.00 -18.14 -2.41
C PRO A 547 39.80 -17.40 -3.01
N LEU A 548 39.43 -16.28 -2.40
CA LEU A 548 38.29 -15.49 -2.85
C LEU A 548 38.60 -14.75 -4.16
N THR A 549 37.71 -14.88 -5.12
CA THR A 549 37.70 -14.11 -6.37
C THR A 549 37.08 -12.74 -6.13
N ILE A 550 37.75 -11.69 -6.62
CA ILE A 550 37.28 -10.31 -6.49
C ILE A 550 36.31 -9.97 -7.63
N VAL A 551 35.08 -9.58 -7.27
CA VAL A 551 34.10 -8.98 -8.19
C VAL A 551 34.09 -7.48 -7.97
N LYS A 552 34.58 -6.70 -8.94
CA LYS A 552 34.45 -5.23 -8.96
C LYS A 552 33.20 -4.88 -9.73
N GLY A 553 32.24 -4.25 -9.09
CA GLY A 553 31.00 -3.87 -9.77
C GLY A 553 30.54 -2.45 -9.53
N HIS A 554 29.49 -2.09 -10.25
CA HIS A 554 28.87 -0.78 -10.23
C HIS A 554 27.35 -0.92 -10.19
N PHE A 555 26.72 -0.27 -9.22
CA PHE A 555 25.27 -0.16 -9.10
C PHE A 555 24.79 1.23 -9.52
N MET A 556 23.68 1.31 -10.25
CA MET A 556 22.94 2.56 -10.44
C MET A 556 21.46 2.30 -10.71
N THR A 557 20.59 3.25 -10.36
CA THR A 557 19.23 3.28 -10.93
C THR A 557 19.23 3.99 -12.30
N ASN A 558 18.30 3.63 -13.18
CA ASN A 558 18.11 4.29 -14.48
C ASN A 558 17.17 5.51 -14.38
N ASP A 559 17.33 6.33 -13.34
CA ASP A 559 16.55 7.54 -13.10
C ASP A 559 17.26 8.79 -13.66
N SER A 560 16.56 9.94 -13.74
CA SER A 560 17.16 11.20 -14.22
C SER A 560 18.28 11.75 -13.34
N ILE A 561 18.30 11.37 -12.04
CA ILE A 561 19.51 11.36 -11.21
C ILE A 561 19.62 9.93 -10.70
N PRO A 562 20.62 9.15 -11.11
CA PRO A 562 20.80 7.79 -10.61
C PRO A 562 21.02 7.78 -9.09
N ASN A 563 20.29 6.91 -8.38
CA ASN A 563 20.67 6.50 -7.05
C ASN A 563 21.83 5.50 -7.17
N PHE A 564 22.92 5.78 -6.46
CA PHE A 564 24.13 4.96 -6.43
C PHE A 564 24.28 4.16 -5.12
N SER A 565 23.34 4.30 -4.18
CA SER A 565 23.34 3.68 -2.86
C SER A 565 22.42 2.46 -2.81
N ALA A 566 23.00 1.29 -2.60
CA ALA A 566 22.33 0.01 -2.42
C ALA A 566 23.07 -0.84 -1.38
N SER A 567 22.33 -1.73 -0.73
CA SER A 567 22.88 -2.83 0.08
C SER A 567 22.60 -4.14 -0.64
N ILE A 568 23.65 -4.92 -0.91
CA ILE A 568 23.57 -6.22 -1.57
C ILE A 568 23.95 -7.28 -0.52
N ALA A 569 22.96 -7.98 0.03
CA ALA A 569 23.22 -9.16 0.85
C ALA A 569 23.45 -10.36 -0.09
N VAL A 570 24.53 -11.10 0.11
CA VAL A 570 24.94 -12.20 -0.77
C VAL A 570 24.93 -13.51 -0.01
N TYR A 571 24.16 -14.48 -0.51
CA TYR A 571 24.01 -15.82 0.07
C TYR A 571 24.62 -16.89 -0.82
N ASN A 572 25.40 -17.80 -0.25
CA ASN A 572 25.87 -19.00 -0.95
C ASN A 572 24.72 -20.01 -1.07
N THR A 573 24.31 -20.39 -2.30
CA THR A 573 23.12 -21.26 -2.45
C THR A 573 23.32 -22.69 -1.93
N ASN A 574 24.56 -23.13 -1.71
CA ASN A 574 24.88 -24.49 -1.23
C ASN A 574 24.62 -24.68 0.26
N ASN A 575 24.53 -23.59 1.03
CA ASN A 575 24.36 -23.62 2.49
C ASN A 575 23.46 -22.50 3.03
N GLN A 576 23.01 -21.57 2.18
CA GLN A 576 22.19 -20.40 2.51
C GLN A 576 22.86 -19.43 3.51
N GLU A 577 24.19 -19.47 3.61
CA GLU A 577 24.98 -18.59 4.48
C GLU A 577 25.31 -17.26 3.81
N VAL A 578 25.40 -16.19 4.61
CA VAL A 578 25.73 -14.85 4.08
C VAL A 578 27.23 -14.72 3.94
N VAL A 579 27.69 -14.58 2.69
CA VAL A 579 29.09 -14.30 2.37
C VAL A 579 29.48 -12.89 2.83
N GLY A 580 28.54 -11.94 2.74
CA GLY A 580 28.66 -10.58 3.25
C GLY A 580 27.51 -9.68 2.80
N ILE A 581 27.47 -8.46 3.36
CA ILE A 581 26.62 -7.37 2.88
C ILE A 581 27.51 -6.33 2.20
N TYR A 582 27.50 -6.30 0.88
CA TYR A 582 28.29 -5.36 0.10
C TYR A 582 27.48 -4.08 -0.12
N ASN A 583 28.04 -2.95 0.29
CA ASN A 583 27.38 -1.64 0.22
C ASN A 583 28.05 -0.86 -0.91
N THR A 584 27.23 -0.27 -1.77
CA THR A 584 27.72 0.48 -2.92
C THR A 584 28.09 1.90 -2.51
N ASN A 585 29.08 2.50 -3.17
CA ASN A 585 29.47 3.86 -2.87
C ASN A 585 28.40 4.84 -3.34
N ALA A 586 27.69 5.48 -2.39
CA ALA A 586 26.60 6.41 -2.66
C ALA A 586 26.93 7.60 -3.58
N ASN A 587 28.21 7.89 -3.85
CA ASN A 587 28.61 8.92 -4.81
C ASN A 587 28.82 8.39 -6.24
N ASN A 588 29.12 7.10 -6.44
CA ASN A 588 29.59 6.61 -7.75
C ASN A 588 29.30 5.13 -8.05
N GLY A 589 28.42 4.48 -7.28
CA GLY A 589 27.89 3.14 -7.55
C GLY A 589 28.86 1.99 -7.29
N ASN A 590 30.16 2.27 -7.19
CA ASN A 590 31.17 1.22 -7.14
C ASN A 590 31.08 0.39 -5.86
N PHE A 591 31.22 -0.91 -6.02
CA PHE A 591 31.32 -1.90 -4.95
C PHE A 591 32.41 -2.92 -5.27
N LEU A 592 32.85 -3.63 -4.25
CA LEU A 592 33.80 -4.73 -4.36
C LEU A 592 33.29 -5.89 -3.50
N MET A 593 33.18 -7.06 -4.10
CA MET A 593 32.87 -8.32 -3.40
C MET A 593 34.07 -9.26 -3.47
N ALA A 594 34.16 -10.18 -2.51
CA ALA A 594 35.14 -11.26 -2.48
C ALA A 594 34.35 -12.58 -2.29
N LEU A 595 34.25 -13.37 -3.37
CA LEU A 595 33.35 -14.53 -3.46
C LEU A 595 34.14 -15.80 -3.82
N ILE A 596 33.65 -16.96 -3.42
CA ILE A 596 34.28 -18.26 -3.74
C ILE A 596 34.00 -18.61 -5.21
N PRO A 597 35.03 -18.95 -6.01
CA PRO A 597 34.83 -19.36 -7.40
C PRO A 597 34.15 -20.74 -7.52
N GLY A 598 33.34 -20.90 -8.57
CA GLY A 598 32.57 -22.12 -8.84
C GLY A 598 31.22 -22.22 -8.12
N ILE A 599 30.85 -21.21 -7.32
CA ILE A 599 29.64 -21.18 -6.50
C ILE A 599 28.54 -20.33 -7.15
N LYS A 600 27.29 -20.77 -7.00
CA LYS A 600 26.10 -19.97 -7.28
C LYS A 600 25.70 -19.21 -6.02
N TYR A 601 25.41 -17.93 -6.20
CA TYR A 601 24.99 -17.02 -5.16
C TYR A 601 23.58 -16.50 -5.43
N GLU A 602 22.84 -16.24 -4.35
CA GLU A 602 21.64 -15.42 -4.34
C GLU A 602 22.01 -14.03 -3.84
N PHE A 603 21.56 -13.00 -4.55
CA PHE A 603 21.79 -11.59 -4.26
C PHE A 603 20.45 -10.96 -3.89
N GLU A 604 20.35 -10.46 -2.67
CA GLU A 604 19.24 -9.66 -2.18
C GLU A 604 19.64 -8.18 -2.24
N VAL A 605 19.10 -7.48 -3.24
CA VAL A 605 19.40 -6.07 -3.52
C VAL A 605 18.33 -5.20 -2.88
N MET A 606 18.75 -4.42 -1.88
CA MET A 606 17.92 -3.45 -1.15
C MET A 606 18.34 -2.03 -1.55
N VAL A 607 17.37 -1.22 -1.98
CA VAL A 607 17.56 0.17 -2.41
C VAL A 607 16.44 1.02 -1.82
N ASP A 608 16.79 2.14 -1.19
CA ASP A 608 15.81 3.02 -0.56
C ASP A 608 14.79 3.52 -1.61
N GLY A 609 13.50 3.28 -1.38
CA GLY A 609 12.40 3.65 -2.28
C GLY A 609 12.01 2.60 -3.33
N PHE A 610 12.63 1.42 -3.33
CA PHE A 610 12.31 0.28 -4.18
C PHE A 610 11.90 -0.94 -3.34
N ASN A 611 11.28 -1.92 -3.97
CA ASN A 611 11.08 -3.23 -3.35
C ASN A 611 12.41 -3.99 -3.23
N GLN A 612 12.43 -5.04 -2.43
CA GLN A 612 13.54 -5.98 -2.35
C GLN A 612 13.59 -6.84 -3.63
N HIS A 613 14.75 -6.91 -4.28
CA HIS A 613 14.95 -7.73 -5.48
C HIS A 613 15.87 -8.91 -5.19
N LEU A 614 15.48 -10.11 -5.63
CA LEU A 614 16.31 -11.31 -5.60
C LEU A 614 16.86 -11.61 -7.00
N ALA A 615 18.15 -11.90 -7.08
CA ALA A 615 18.83 -12.34 -8.30
C ALA A 615 19.81 -13.47 -8.02
N TYR A 616 20.23 -14.20 -9.05
CA TYR A 616 21.20 -15.28 -8.90
C TYR A 616 22.42 -15.08 -9.80
N VAL A 617 23.61 -15.25 -9.23
CA VAL A 617 24.91 -15.03 -9.92
C VAL A 617 25.82 -16.22 -9.67
N THR A 618 26.30 -16.86 -10.73
CA THR A 618 27.31 -17.94 -10.63
C THR A 618 28.69 -17.38 -10.91
N VAL A 619 29.59 -17.44 -9.91
CA VAL A 619 30.99 -17.02 -10.06
C VAL A 619 31.76 -18.16 -10.74
N PRO A 620 32.44 -17.93 -11.88
CA PRO A 620 33.19 -18.99 -12.56
C PRO A 620 34.46 -19.37 -11.78
N THR A 621 35.02 -20.53 -12.10
CA THR A 621 36.42 -20.84 -11.78
C THR A 621 37.36 -20.10 -12.73
N GLN A 622 38.40 -19.48 -12.19
CA GLN A 622 39.42 -18.76 -12.97
C GLN A 622 40.73 -19.56 -13.00
N THR A 623 41.35 -19.63 -14.19
CA THR A 623 42.70 -20.19 -14.38
C THR A 623 43.80 -19.12 -14.32
N GLU A 624 43.43 -17.84 -14.43
CA GLU A 624 44.30 -16.68 -14.34
C GLU A 624 43.76 -15.68 -13.30
N SER A 625 44.64 -14.95 -12.62
CA SER A 625 44.22 -13.94 -11.64
C SER A 625 43.83 -12.62 -12.32
N PHE A 626 42.53 -12.32 -12.33
CA PHE A 626 41.97 -11.02 -12.73
C PHE A 626 40.70 -10.74 -11.92
N ALA A 627 40.31 -9.46 -11.79
CA ALA A 627 39.07 -9.10 -11.12
C ALA A 627 37.89 -9.25 -12.08
N LEU A 628 36.86 -9.99 -11.68
CA LEU A 628 35.60 -10.08 -12.42
C LEU A 628 34.89 -8.72 -12.41
N ARG A 629 34.11 -8.43 -13.46
CA ARG A 629 33.34 -7.17 -13.58
C ARG A 629 31.85 -7.46 -13.60
N GLN A 630 31.06 -6.59 -12.95
CA GLN A 630 29.61 -6.75 -12.85
C GLN A 630 28.91 -5.39 -12.82
N ASN A 631 27.85 -5.21 -13.60
CA ASN A 631 27.02 -4.02 -13.54
C ASN A 631 25.61 -4.41 -13.08
N ILE A 632 25.12 -3.73 -12.04
CA ILE A 632 23.75 -3.90 -11.54
C ILE A 632 23.00 -2.62 -11.87
N ARG A 633 21.90 -2.72 -12.62
CA ARG A 633 21.02 -1.59 -12.94
C ARG A 633 19.60 -1.88 -12.50
N LEU A 634 18.99 -0.96 -11.76
CA LEU A 634 17.59 -1.05 -11.36
C LEU A 634 16.79 0.03 -12.09
N LYS A 635 15.68 -0.35 -12.73
CA LYS A 635 14.79 0.59 -13.42
C LYS A 635 13.34 0.39 -12.99
N LYS A 636 12.56 1.46 -12.97
CA LYS A 636 11.11 1.42 -12.72
C LYS A 636 10.36 1.67 -14.02
N GLU A 637 9.58 0.69 -14.46
CA GLU A 637 8.76 0.76 -15.69
C GLU A 637 7.29 0.61 -15.30
N GLY A 638 6.66 1.77 -15.00
CA GLY A 638 5.31 1.81 -14.43
C GLY A 638 5.29 1.35 -12.98
N THR A 639 4.51 0.32 -12.69
CA THR A 639 4.48 -0.37 -11.39
C THR A 639 5.57 -1.42 -11.24
N PHE A 640 6.17 -1.89 -12.35
CA PHE A 640 7.20 -2.92 -12.33
C PHE A 640 8.57 -2.33 -12.04
N GLU A 641 9.36 -3.06 -11.26
CA GLU A 641 10.77 -2.77 -11.02
C GLU A 641 11.59 -3.91 -11.62
N ILE A 642 12.60 -3.57 -12.42
CA ILE A 642 13.38 -4.52 -13.19
C ILE A 642 14.85 -4.36 -12.81
N LEU A 643 15.38 -5.41 -12.17
CA LEU A 643 16.79 -5.54 -11.83
C LEU A 643 17.54 -6.27 -12.96
N ASN A 644 18.45 -5.56 -13.62
CA ASN A 644 19.39 -6.12 -14.59
C ASN A 644 20.75 -6.35 -13.91
N ILE A 645 21.32 -7.55 -14.05
CA ILE A 645 22.71 -7.85 -13.65
C ILE A 645 23.50 -8.31 -14.88
N ASP A 646 24.36 -7.44 -15.40
CA ASP A 646 25.28 -7.73 -16.50
C ASP A 646 26.59 -8.28 -15.88
N ASN A 647 26.93 -9.55 -16.14
CA ASN A 647 28.14 -10.20 -15.64
C ASN A 647 29.20 -10.26 -16.75
N TYR A 648 30.42 -9.82 -16.47
CA TYR A 648 31.56 -9.76 -17.39
C TYR A 648 32.69 -10.59 -16.78
N PHE A 649 32.63 -11.90 -17.03
CA PHE A 649 33.24 -12.91 -16.16
C PHE A 649 34.38 -13.69 -16.83
N THR A 650 34.57 -13.55 -18.14
CA THR A 650 35.84 -13.83 -18.81
C THR A 650 36.78 -12.61 -18.73
N LYS A 651 38.07 -12.83 -19.01
CA LYS A 651 39.09 -11.77 -19.01
C LYS A 651 38.79 -10.70 -20.07
N GLU A 652 38.43 -11.14 -21.29
CA GLU A 652 38.07 -10.25 -22.40
C GLU A 652 36.81 -9.43 -22.10
N GLU A 653 35.77 -10.04 -21.53
CA GLU A 653 34.58 -9.29 -21.10
C GLU A 653 34.90 -8.30 -19.99
N ALA A 654 35.73 -8.68 -19.02
CA ALA A 654 36.10 -7.81 -17.89
C ALA A 654 36.94 -6.60 -18.35
N ASP A 655 37.89 -6.80 -19.25
CA ASP A 655 38.71 -5.74 -19.85
C ASP A 655 37.87 -4.80 -20.73
N ASN A 656 36.82 -5.30 -21.39
CA ASN A 656 35.88 -4.53 -22.20
C ASN A 656 34.61 -4.06 -21.44
N ALA A 657 34.50 -4.32 -20.13
CA ALA A 657 33.30 -4.03 -19.36
C ALA A 657 33.04 -2.51 -19.28
N PRO A 658 31.79 -2.03 -19.40
CA PRO A 658 31.45 -0.61 -19.28
C PRO A 658 32.06 0.04 -18.03
N VAL A 659 32.64 1.23 -18.21
CA VAL A 659 33.29 2.00 -17.15
C VAL A 659 32.46 3.24 -16.83
N TYR A 660 31.91 3.28 -15.62
CA TYR A 660 31.11 4.40 -15.11
C TYR A 660 32.01 5.33 -14.30
N ASN A 661 32.46 6.42 -14.94
CA ASN A 661 33.32 7.43 -14.33
C ASN A 661 32.55 8.63 -13.74
N LYS A 662 31.23 8.70 -13.98
CA LYS A 662 30.38 9.79 -13.48
C LYS A 662 29.93 9.51 -12.04
N THR A 663 30.01 10.54 -11.21
CA THR A 663 29.50 10.57 -9.85
C THR A 663 28.10 11.20 -9.80
N ILE A 664 27.40 11.06 -8.68
CA ILE A 664 26.12 11.73 -8.44
C ILE A 664 26.21 13.24 -8.68
N LYS A 665 27.34 13.87 -8.33
CA LYS A 665 27.61 15.29 -8.57
C LYS A 665 27.74 15.62 -10.05
N ASP A 666 28.28 14.72 -10.87
CA ASP A 666 28.37 14.94 -12.32
C ASP A 666 26.97 14.89 -12.96
N PHE A 667 26.07 14.02 -12.48
CA PHE A 667 24.67 14.00 -12.90
C PHE A 667 23.87 15.21 -12.36
N GLU A 668 24.16 15.67 -11.14
CA GLU A 668 23.59 16.92 -10.60
C GLU A 668 24.06 18.15 -11.40
N VAL A 669 25.35 18.24 -11.75
CA VAL A 669 25.92 19.30 -12.57
C VAL A 669 25.40 19.23 -14.00
N GLU A 670 25.29 18.05 -14.60
CA GLU A 670 24.65 17.89 -15.93
C GLU A 670 23.17 18.26 -15.90
N LYS A 671 22.44 17.96 -14.81
CA LYS A 671 21.06 18.43 -14.63
C LYS A 671 20.98 19.95 -14.48
N VAL A 672 21.95 20.59 -13.81
CA VAL A 672 22.06 22.06 -13.74
C VAL A 672 22.38 22.64 -15.12
N ALA A 673 23.35 22.09 -15.85
CA ALA A 673 23.72 22.54 -17.21
C ALA A 673 22.60 22.32 -18.25
N LEU A 674 21.82 21.24 -18.13
CA LEU A 674 20.61 21.00 -18.95
C LEU A 674 19.45 21.93 -18.56
N VAL A 675 19.47 22.52 -17.36
CA VAL A 675 18.54 23.58 -16.92
C VAL A 675 19.03 24.99 -17.30
N GLU A 676 20.32 25.16 -17.61
CA GLU A 676 20.87 26.43 -18.11
C GLU A 676 20.49 26.74 -19.58
N ILE A 677 19.89 25.80 -20.30
CA ILE A 677 19.08 26.12 -21.49
C ILE A 677 17.68 26.56 -21.00
N GLN A 678 17.57 27.88 -20.82
CA GLN A 678 16.51 28.69 -20.21
C GLN A 678 15.02 28.29 -20.44
N PRO A 679 14.08 28.71 -19.55
CA PRO A 679 14.21 29.88 -18.65
C PRO A 679 13.78 29.68 -17.18
N ASN A 680 14.62 30.17 -16.26
CA ASN A 680 14.16 30.75 -14.98
C ASN A 680 15.23 31.64 -14.32
N SER A 681 15.57 32.76 -14.97
CA SER A 681 16.35 33.86 -14.37
C SER A 681 15.61 35.21 -14.42
N ILE A 682 14.26 35.17 -14.41
CA ILE A 682 13.38 36.35 -14.38
C ILE A 682 12.21 36.08 -13.40
N ARG A 683 12.51 35.96 -12.10
CA ARG A 683 11.46 35.91 -11.05
C ARG A 683 11.65 36.82 -9.83
N GLU A 684 12.77 37.55 -9.75
CA GLU A 684 12.95 38.60 -8.72
C GLU A 684 13.30 39.98 -9.27
N GLN A 685 13.43 40.13 -10.60
CA GLN A 685 13.43 41.44 -11.27
C GLN A 685 12.58 41.38 -12.54
N PHE A 686 11.88 42.48 -12.82
CA PHE A 686 10.74 42.63 -13.75
C PHE A 686 9.42 41.99 -13.26
N ASN A 687 8.25 42.65 -13.31
CA ASN A 687 7.95 43.96 -13.91
C ASN A 687 6.74 44.66 -13.25
N GLN A 688 6.86 45.99 -13.06
CA GLN A 688 5.69 46.86 -13.22
C GLN A 688 5.12 46.58 -14.62
N PRO A 689 3.80 46.38 -14.81
CA PRO A 689 3.28 46.00 -16.12
C PRO A 689 3.73 47.02 -17.17
N SER A 690 4.22 46.52 -18.31
CA SER A 690 4.69 47.34 -19.42
C SER A 690 3.56 48.24 -19.93
N THR A 691 3.87 49.30 -20.69
CA THR A 691 2.85 50.23 -21.20
C THR A 691 1.72 49.47 -21.92
N ALA A 692 2.06 48.51 -22.79
CA ALA A 692 1.09 47.65 -23.46
C ALA A 692 0.27 46.76 -22.49
N GLN A 693 0.89 46.21 -21.43
CA GLN A 693 0.16 45.44 -20.42
C GLN A 693 -0.76 46.32 -19.56
N LYS A 694 -0.36 47.56 -19.25
CA LYS A 694 -1.19 48.57 -18.58
C LYS A 694 -2.39 48.98 -19.45
N GLU A 695 -2.19 49.12 -20.76
CA GLU A 695 -3.28 49.36 -21.73
C GLU A 695 -4.25 48.18 -21.81
N ILE A 696 -3.76 46.93 -21.85
CA ILE A 696 -4.62 45.73 -21.84
C ILE A 696 -5.40 45.62 -20.53
N LEU A 697 -4.77 45.88 -19.37
CA LEU A 697 -5.45 45.91 -18.07
C LEU A 697 -6.52 47.01 -18.03
N ALA A 698 -6.19 48.23 -18.45
CA ALA A 698 -7.16 49.33 -18.51
C ALA A 698 -8.33 49.02 -19.47
N SER A 699 -8.05 48.39 -20.61
CA SER A 699 -9.06 47.91 -21.56
C SER A 699 -9.95 46.82 -20.94
N ALA A 700 -9.38 45.87 -20.21
CA ALA A 700 -10.13 44.85 -19.49
C ALA A 700 -11.05 45.47 -18.41
N GLU A 701 -10.55 46.43 -17.62
CA GLU A 701 -11.36 47.17 -16.65
C GLU A 701 -12.50 47.95 -17.33
N GLN A 702 -12.25 48.58 -18.48
CA GLN A 702 -13.31 49.25 -19.27
C GLN A 702 -14.35 48.25 -19.82
N PHE A 703 -13.93 47.08 -20.31
CA PHE A 703 -14.89 46.05 -20.73
C PHE A 703 -15.71 45.53 -19.55
N PHE A 704 -15.11 45.37 -18.36
CA PHE A 704 -15.84 45.01 -17.14
C PHE A 704 -16.88 46.05 -16.73
N ILE A 705 -16.50 47.34 -16.71
CA ILE A 705 -17.41 48.46 -16.38
C ILE A 705 -18.59 48.50 -17.36
N ASN A 706 -18.33 48.25 -18.64
CA ASN A 706 -19.34 48.17 -19.70
C ASN A 706 -20.12 46.82 -19.74
N LYS A 707 -19.92 45.93 -18.75
CA LYS A 707 -20.51 44.59 -18.65
C LYS A 707 -20.23 43.67 -19.85
N GLN A 708 -19.20 43.94 -20.62
CA GLN A 708 -18.76 43.13 -21.77
C GLN A 708 -17.85 41.99 -21.28
N TYR A 709 -18.41 41.07 -20.48
CA TYR A 709 -17.65 40.04 -19.75
C TYR A 709 -16.79 39.16 -20.66
N LEU A 710 -17.27 38.78 -21.86
CA LEU A 710 -16.48 37.97 -22.80
C LEU A 710 -15.19 38.69 -23.21
N LYS A 711 -15.30 39.95 -23.67
CA LYS A 711 -14.14 40.77 -24.03
C LYS A 711 -13.23 41.07 -22.83
N CYS A 712 -13.82 41.24 -21.65
CA CYS A 712 -13.05 41.38 -20.41
C CYS A 712 -12.20 40.12 -20.13
N ALA A 713 -12.80 38.93 -20.22
CA ALA A 713 -12.10 37.66 -20.05
C ALA A 713 -11.03 37.42 -21.14
N GLU A 714 -11.29 37.83 -22.38
CA GLU A 714 -10.33 37.81 -23.51
C GLU A 714 -9.15 38.76 -23.33
N GLN A 715 -9.34 39.93 -22.70
CA GLN A 715 -8.20 40.82 -22.41
C GLN A 715 -7.40 40.32 -21.21
N PHE A 716 -8.06 39.90 -20.12
CA PHE A 716 -7.37 39.33 -18.98
C PHE A 716 -6.64 38.02 -19.32
N SER A 717 -7.15 37.17 -20.22
CA SER A 717 -6.47 35.93 -20.62
C SER A 717 -5.12 36.15 -21.31
N LYS A 718 -4.91 37.32 -21.94
CA LYS A 718 -3.62 37.69 -22.56
C LYS A 718 -2.55 38.08 -21.55
N VAL A 719 -2.94 38.52 -20.34
CA VAL A 719 -2.02 39.04 -19.32
C VAL A 719 -1.93 38.18 -18.06
N ALA A 720 -2.99 37.46 -17.68
CA ALA A 720 -3.01 36.59 -16.51
C ALA A 720 -1.97 35.44 -16.50
N PRO A 721 -1.47 34.94 -17.65
CA PRO A 721 -0.31 34.03 -17.67
C PRO A 721 1.04 34.73 -17.48
N LEU A 722 1.09 36.06 -17.64
CA LEU A 722 2.32 36.85 -17.74
C LEU A 722 2.58 37.75 -16.52
N ILE A 723 1.54 38.13 -15.79
CA ILE A 723 1.60 39.00 -14.59
C ILE A 723 0.65 38.49 -13.52
N ASP A 724 1.00 38.70 -12.25
CA ASP A 724 0.10 38.41 -11.13
C ASP A 724 -0.96 39.51 -10.98
N LEU A 725 -2.24 39.13 -11.08
CA LEU A 725 -3.37 40.07 -10.97
C LEU A 725 -3.63 40.42 -9.51
N ASN A 726 -3.85 41.71 -9.22
CA ASN A 726 -4.25 42.14 -7.86
C ASN A 726 -5.70 41.72 -7.55
N PHE A 727 -6.11 41.77 -6.27
CA PHE A 727 -7.45 41.33 -5.83
C PHE A 727 -8.64 41.91 -6.64
N LYS A 728 -8.57 43.18 -7.04
CA LYS A 728 -9.60 43.85 -7.87
C LYS A 728 -9.63 43.26 -9.29
N GLN A 729 -8.45 43.04 -9.88
CA GLN A 729 -8.30 42.44 -11.21
C GLN A 729 -8.68 40.96 -11.22
N SER A 730 -8.34 40.21 -10.16
CA SER A 730 -8.80 38.84 -9.94
C SER A 730 -10.32 38.76 -9.80
N TYR A 731 -10.95 39.71 -9.08
CA TYR A 731 -12.41 39.80 -9.00
C TYR A 731 -13.03 40.05 -10.39
N TYR A 732 -12.51 41.02 -11.15
CA TYR A 732 -13.00 41.31 -12.50
C TYR A 732 -12.81 40.13 -13.46
N TYR A 733 -11.65 39.46 -13.40
CA TYR A 733 -11.41 38.32 -14.28
C TYR A 733 -12.25 37.10 -13.88
N GLY A 734 -12.25 36.72 -12.61
CA GLY A 734 -13.05 35.60 -12.08
C GLY A 734 -14.54 35.78 -12.33
N LYS A 735 -15.09 36.99 -12.09
CA LYS A 735 -16.48 37.31 -12.42
C LYS A 735 -16.76 37.29 -13.93
N SER A 736 -15.79 37.67 -14.75
CA SER A 736 -15.95 37.60 -16.21
C SER A 736 -15.94 36.15 -16.70
N LEU A 737 -15.04 35.31 -16.17
CA LEU A 737 -15.00 33.87 -16.45
C LEU A 737 -16.31 33.18 -16.04
N TYR A 738 -16.78 33.43 -14.81
CA TYR A 738 -18.06 32.94 -14.30
C TYR A 738 -19.28 33.24 -15.21
N ASN A 739 -19.24 34.36 -15.96
CA ASN A 739 -20.31 34.73 -16.90
C ASN A 739 -20.08 34.25 -18.35
N THR A 740 -18.97 33.55 -18.65
CA THR A 740 -18.52 33.31 -20.05
C THR A 740 -17.93 31.94 -20.33
N THR A 741 -17.60 31.14 -19.31
CA THR A 741 -17.01 29.81 -19.48
C THR A 741 -17.47 28.83 -18.41
N LYS A 742 -17.44 27.54 -18.74
CA LYS A 742 -17.62 26.40 -17.80
C LYS A 742 -16.28 25.85 -17.29
N ASP A 743 -15.16 26.54 -17.54
CA ASP A 743 -13.86 26.27 -16.92
C ASP A 743 -13.88 26.68 -15.44
N TYR A 744 -14.47 25.81 -14.61
CA TYR A 744 -14.69 26.07 -13.19
C TYR A 744 -13.37 26.22 -12.42
N GLU A 745 -12.35 25.42 -12.74
CA GLU A 745 -11.03 25.48 -12.09
C GLU A 745 -10.33 26.82 -12.29
N LYS A 746 -10.28 27.30 -13.53
CA LYS A 746 -9.72 28.63 -13.83
C LYS A 746 -10.55 29.74 -13.20
N THR A 747 -11.87 29.57 -13.14
CA THR A 747 -12.78 30.53 -12.51
C THR A 747 -12.54 30.61 -11.00
N LEU A 748 -12.48 29.46 -10.31
CA LEU A 748 -12.18 29.34 -8.88
C LEU A 748 -10.85 29.99 -8.52
N LYS A 749 -9.77 29.72 -9.28
CA LYS A 749 -8.45 30.32 -9.05
C LYS A 749 -8.48 31.86 -8.89
N PHE A 750 -9.28 32.56 -9.70
CA PHE A 750 -9.37 34.02 -9.61
C PHE A 750 -10.43 34.51 -8.62
N LEU A 751 -11.52 33.76 -8.42
CA LEU A 751 -12.54 34.08 -7.42
C LEU A 751 -12.05 33.85 -5.98
N GLU A 752 -11.29 32.78 -5.71
CA GLU A 752 -10.73 32.48 -4.40
C GLU A 752 -9.73 33.57 -3.99
N LYS A 753 -8.78 33.91 -4.89
CA LYS A 753 -7.86 35.04 -4.68
C LYS A 753 -8.61 36.35 -4.44
N ALA A 754 -9.67 36.63 -5.19
CA ALA A 754 -10.49 37.81 -4.96
C ALA A 754 -11.16 37.82 -3.57
N GLY A 755 -11.63 36.66 -3.09
CA GLY A 755 -12.32 36.49 -1.81
C GLY A 755 -11.45 36.62 -0.55
N GLU A 756 -10.12 36.65 -0.70
CA GLU A 756 -9.17 36.93 0.41
C GLU A 756 -9.24 38.38 0.87
N ASN A 757 -9.54 39.31 -0.04
CA ASN A 757 -9.55 40.74 0.26
C ASN A 757 -10.91 41.22 0.79
N LYS A 758 -10.90 41.81 1.99
CA LYS A 758 -12.09 42.36 2.67
C LYS A 758 -12.80 43.49 1.91
N THR A 759 -12.15 44.14 0.94
CA THR A 759 -12.79 45.18 0.10
C THR A 759 -13.38 44.67 -1.21
N THR A 760 -13.25 43.36 -1.49
CA THR A 760 -13.89 42.72 -2.64
C THR A 760 -15.41 42.65 -2.41
N PRO A 761 -16.25 42.94 -3.44
CA PRO A 761 -17.70 42.79 -3.32
C PRO A 761 -18.10 41.38 -2.87
N TYR A 762 -19.01 41.28 -1.90
CA TYR A 762 -19.38 40.00 -1.27
C TYR A 762 -20.12 39.03 -2.20
N ASP A 763 -20.59 39.48 -3.37
CA ASP A 763 -21.12 38.60 -4.42
C ASP A 763 -20.06 37.62 -4.97
N VAL A 764 -18.77 37.84 -4.67
CA VAL A 764 -17.71 36.84 -4.84
C VAL A 764 -18.03 35.54 -4.12
N PHE A 765 -18.69 35.57 -2.95
CA PHE A 765 -19.05 34.35 -2.21
C PHE A 765 -20.23 33.60 -2.83
N PHE A 766 -21.16 34.28 -3.49
CA PHE A 766 -22.20 33.63 -4.29
C PHE A 766 -21.61 32.95 -5.53
N MET A 767 -20.73 33.66 -6.26
CA MET A 767 -20.03 33.07 -7.42
C MET A 767 -19.13 31.91 -7.01
N LEU A 768 -18.42 32.01 -5.88
CA LEU A 768 -17.66 30.89 -5.30
C LEU A 768 -18.58 29.72 -4.94
N GLY A 769 -19.73 29.97 -4.30
CA GLY A 769 -20.71 28.95 -3.98
C GLY A 769 -21.11 28.14 -5.22
N LYS A 770 -21.58 28.82 -6.27
CA LYS A 770 -22.04 28.17 -7.50
C LYS A 770 -20.92 27.54 -8.32
N THR A 771 -19.75 28.17 -8.39
CA THR A 771 -18.60 27.59 -9.12
C THR A 771 -18.07 26.35 -8.39
N ASN A 772 -18.03 26.36 -7.05
CA ASN A 772 -17.67 25.18 -6.27
C ASN A 772 -18.71 24.06 -6.42
N HIS A 773 -20.00 24.38 -6.38
CA HIS A 773 -21.09 23.41 -6.54
C HIS A 773 -20.99 22.69 -7.89
N ASN A 774 -20.90 23.44 -8.99
CA ASN A 774 -20.73 22.88 -10.34
C ASN A 774 -19.41 22.10 -10.52
N ALA A 775 -18.38 22.44 -9.75
CA ALA A 775 -17.11 21.71 -9.67
C ALA A 775 -17.13 20.59 -8.59
N TYR A 776 -18.31 20.11 -8.16
CA TYR A 776 -18.50 19.08 -7.13
C TYR A 776 -17.79 19.34 -5.78
N ARG A 777 -17.33 20.57 -5.52
CA ARG A 777 -16.70 21.04 -4.27
C ARG A 777 -17.77 21.42 -3.25
N PHE A 778 -18.73 20.54 -3.02
CA PHE A 778 -19.96 20.82 -2.28
C PHE A 778 -19.73 21.42 -0.88
N GLU A 779 -18.70 20.96 -0.15
CA GLU A 779 -18.36 21.52 1.16
C GLU A 779 -17.90 22.99 1.08
N ARG A 780 -17.06 23.33 0.08
CA ARG A 780 -16.69 24.73 -0.20
C ARG A 780 -17.89 25.54 -0.69
N ALA A 781 -18.79 24.92 -1.46
CA ALA A 781 -20.02 25.55 -1.92
C ALA A 781 -20.89 25.98 -0.72
N VAL A 782 -21.17 25.08 0.22
CA VAL A 782 -21.90 25.38 1.46
C VAL A 782 -21.21 26.48 2.28
N ILE A 783 -19.89 26.43 2.44
CA ILE A 783 -19.13 27.47 3.17
C ILE A 783 -19.28 28.84 2.48
N ALA A 784 -19.14 28.89 1.17
CA ALA A 784 -19.25 30.13 0.41
C ALA A 784 -20.69 30.67 0.37
N TYR A 785 -21.71 29.82 0.21
CA TYR A 785 -23.11 30.22 0.28
C TYR A 785 -23.50 30.73 1.67
N LYS A 786 -23.07 30.08 2.76
CA LYS A 786 -23.29 30.59 4.14
C LYS A 786 -22.62 31.94 4.35
N LYS A 787 -21.39 32.12 3.88
CA LYS A 787 -20.70 33.42 3.93
C LYS A 787 -21.39 34.50 3.09
N TYR A 788 -22.04 34.13 1.98
CA TYR A 788 -22.90 35.05 1.24
C TYR A 788 -24.20 35.36 2.01
N GLN A 789 -24.82 34.37 2.64
CA GLN A 789 -26.02 34.50 3.47
C GLN A 789 -25.81 35.40 4.71
N GLU A 790 -24.60 35.42 5.28
CA GLU A 790 -24.19 36.34 6.35
C GLU A 790 -24.08 37.81 5.89
N LEU A 791 -23.86 38.07 4.59
CA LEU A 791 -23.49 39.39 4.05
C LEU A 791 -24.57 40.03 3.15
N ALA A 792 -25.39 39.22 2.49
CA ALA A 792 -26.50 39.66 1.63
C ALA A 792 -27.71 40.14 2.44
N ASN A 793 -28.54 41.02 1.86
CA ASN A 793 -29.83 41.38 2.45
C ASN A 793 -30.93 40.36 2.09
N GLU A 794 -32.03 40.32 2.85
CA GLU A 794 -33.10 39.31 2.66
C GLU A 794 -33.63 39.23 1.23
N LYS A 795 -33.83 40.38 0.56
CA LYS A 795 -34.28 40.42 -0.84
C LYS A 795 -33.27 39.80 -1.82
N GLU A 796 -31.98 39.82 -1.49
CA GLU A 796 -30.94 39.14 -2.26
C GLU A 796 -30.84 37.66 -1.93
N LYS A 797 -31.15 37.24 -0.69
CA LYS A 797 -31.23 35.82 -0.31
C LYS A 797 -32.40 35.14 -0.99
N GLU A 798 -33.60 35.74 -0.90
CA GLU A 798 -34.82 35.32 -1.59
C GLU A 798 -34.58 35.22 -3.11
N LYS A 799 -34.10 36.31 -3.73
CA LYS A 799 -33.89 36.36 -5.19
C LYS A 799 -32.94 35.27 -5.72
N ASN A 800 -31.92 34.92 -4.94
CA ASN A 800 -30.92 33.92 -5.35
C ASN A 800 -31.19 32.52 -4.80
N ASN A 801 -32.29 32.34 -4.05
CA ASN A 801 -32.71 31.10 -3.38
C ASN A 801 -31.55 30.38 -2.65
N ILE A 802 -30.88 31.10 -1.75
CA ILE A 802 -29.62 30.65 -1.13
C ILE A 802 -29.79 29.38 -0.28
N ASP A 803 -30.91 29.24 0.43
CA ASP A 803 -31.17 28.05 1.24
C ASP A 803 -31.35 26.79 0.39
N ALA A 804 -32.02 26.89 -0.77
CA ALA A 804 -32.09 25.79 -1.72
C ALA A 804 -30.69 25.42 -2.25
N LEU A 805 -29.86 26.41 -2.63
CA LEU A 805 -28.49 26.16 -3.11
C LEU A 805 -27.58 25.52 -2.03
N ILE A 806 -27.80 25.83 -0.74
CA ILE A 806 -27.14 25.15 0.37
C ILE A 806 -27.62 23.70 0.46
N ASN A 807 -28.94 23.45 0.39
CA ASN A 807 -29.52 22.11 0.46
C ASN A 807 -29.09 21.22 -0.71
N LEU A 808 -29.15 21.70 -1.96
CA LEU A 808 -28.63 20.99 -3.15
C LEU A 808 -27.15 20.61 -2.96
N SER A 809 -26.35 21.49 -2.35
CA SER A 809 -24.95 21.19 -2.06
C SER A 809 -24.79 20.14 -0.94
N LEU A 810 -25.68 20.11 0.06
CA LEU A 810 -25.67 19.08 1.11
C LEU A 810 -26.08 17.71 0.54
N PHE A 811 -27.13 17.65 -0.30
CA PHE A 811 -27.53 16.43 -1.00
C PHE A 811 -26.46 15.93 -1.97
N GLY A 812 -25.82 16.83 -2.75
CA GLY A 812 -24.70 16.46 -3.61
C GLY A 812 -23.52 15.87 -2.85
N LYS A 813 -23.23 16.38 -1.64
CA LYS A 813 -22.25 15.77 -0.75
C LYS A 813 -22.65 14.34 -0.33
N GLU A 814 -23.92 14.08 -0.04
CA GLU A 814 -24.39 12.73 0.31
C GLU A 814 -24.33 11.76 -0.87
N ILE A 815 -24.85 12.20 -2.02
CA ILE A 815 -25.00 11.38 -3.23
C ILE A 815 -23.64 10.99 -3.84
N VAL A 816 -22.68 11.93 -3.89
CA VAL A 816 -21.36 11.65 -4.49
C VAL A 816 -20.47 10.80 -3.58
N ASN A 817 -20.78 10.69 -2.29
CA ASN A 817 -20.14 9.74 -1.38
C ASN A 817 -20.70 8.30 -1.51
N THR A 818 -21.73 8.06 -2.32
CA THR A 818 -22.34 6.74 -2.55
C THR A 818 -22.54 6.42 -4.06
N PRO A 819 -21.48 6.50 -4.89
CA PRO A 819 -21.60 6.37 -6.34
C PRO A 819 -22.00 4.94 -6.76
N LYS A 820 -22.89 4.84 -7.75
CA LYS A 820 -23.29 3.57 -8.38
C LYS A 820 -22.48 3.37 -9.66
N PRO A 821 -21.72 2.27 -9.82
CA PRO A 821 -20.90 2.06 -11.01
C PRO A 821 -21.76 1.77 -12.25
N ILE A 822 -21.62 2.61 -13.28
CA ILE A 822 -22.27 2.44 -14.58
C ILE A 822 -21.23 2.34 -15.69
N GLU A 823 -21.53 1.57 -16.74
CA GLU A 823 -20.74 1.51 -17.96
C GLU A 823 -21.43 2.36 -19.04
N VAL A 824 -20.80 3.43 -19.51
CA VAL A 824 -21.33 4.27 -20.60
C VAL A 824 -20.99 3.61 -21.94
N LEU A 825 -22.03 3.14 -22.64
CA LEU A 825 -21.93 2.46 -23.94
C LEU A 825 -21.85 3.44 -25.11
N SER A 826 -22.50 4.61 -25.02
CA SER A 826 -22.34 5.71 -26.00
C SER A 826 -22.82 7.07 -25.46
N LYS A 827 -22.32 8.17 -26.04
CA LYS A 827 -22.78 9.56 -25.83
C LYS A 827 -23.15 10.19 -27.18
N LYS A 828 -24.30 10.87 -27.26
CA LYS A 828 -24.76 11.61 -28.45
C LYS A 828 -25.26 13.01 -28.07
N GLU A 829 -24.58 14.04 -28.57
CA GLU A 829 -25.01 15.43 -28.40
C GLU A 829 -26.04 15.86 -29.46
N PHE A 830 -26.97 16.71 -29.05
CA PHE A 830 -28.00 17.32 -29.90
C PHE A 830 -28.42 18.69 -29.33
N LYS A 831 -29.07 19.52 -30.15
CA LYS A 831 -29.63 20.80 -29.67
C LYS A 831 -30.88 20.58 -28.82
N LYS A 832 -31.08 21.39 -27.77
CA LYS A 832 -32.27 21.38 -26.90
C LYS A 832 -33.59 21.39 -27.68
N GLU A 833 -33.68 22.16 -28.77
CA GLU A 833 -34.87 22.23 -29.64
C GLU A 833 -35.26 20.89 -30.30
N LEU A 834 -34.32 19.95 -30.44
CA LEU A 834 -34.52 18.65 -31.09
C LEU A 834 -34.84 17.51 -30.12
N ILE A 835 -34.99 17.79 -28.82
CA ILE A 835 -35.17 16.77 -27.76
C ILE A 835 -36.34 15.80 -28.06
N HIS A 836 -37.45 16.31 -28.58
CA HIS A 836 -38.61 15.53 -29.01
C HIS A 836 -38.32 14.52 -30.13
N THR A 837 -37.38 14.84 -31.04
CA THR A 837 -36.94 13.94 -32.12
C THR A 837 -36.01 12.85 -31.58
N VAL A 838 -35.25 13.14 -30.52
CA VAL A 838 -34.38 12.15 -29.86
C VAL A 838 -35.23 11.06 -29.20
N TYR A 839 -36.26 11.44 -28.43
CA TYR A 839 -37.16 10.49 -27.78
C TYR A 839 -37.85 9.55 -28.77
N GLY A 840 -38.35 10.09 -29.88
CA GLY A 840 -38.98 9.29 -30.95
C GLY A 840 -38.01 8.43 -31.78
N SER A 841 -36.71 8.48 -31.51
CA SER A 841 -35.67 7.69 -32.19
C SER A 841 -35.11 6.53 -31.36
N LEU A 842 -35.59 6.36 -30.12
CA LEU A 842 -35.22 5.24 -29.25
C LEU A 842 -36.02 3.98 -29.63
N ASP A 843 -35.32 2.85 -29.74
CA ASP A 843 -35.92 1.54 -30.03
C ASP A 843 -36.26 0.85 -28.70
N VAL A 844 -37.31 1.36 -28.05
CA VAL A 844 -37.78 0.93 -26.72
C VAL A 844 -39.27 0.60 -26.79
N GLU A 845 -39.77 -0.26 -25.90
CA GLU A 845 -41.20 -0.63 -25.92
C GLU A 845 -42.15 0.53 -25.56
N ALA A 846 -41.63 1.57 -24.92
CA ALA A 846 -42.33 2.80 -24.57
C ALA A 846 -42.54 3.74 -25.77
N LYS A 847 -43.62 4.54 -25.75
CA LYS A 847 -43.81 5.61 -26.75
C LYS A 847 -43.84 6.99 -26.12
N PHE A 848 -42.83 7.79 -26.48
CA PHE A 848 -42.75 9.20 -26.12
C PHE A 848 -43.29 10.08 -27.24
N LEU A 849 -44.23 10.96 -26.89
CA LEU A 849 -44.93 11.85 -27.82
C LEU A 849 -44.99 13.26 -27.24
N LEU A 850 -45.13 14.30 -28.08
CA LEU A 850 -45.50 15.62 -27.60
C LEU A 850 -47.01 15.68 -27.33
N ALA A 851 -47.40 16.34 -26.23
CA ALA A 851 -48.81 16.55 -25.94
C ALA A 851 -49.51 17.39 -27.02
N PRO A 852 -50.68 16.94 -27.51
CA PRO A 852 -51.48 17.74 -28.44
C PRO A 852 -52.07 18.98 -27.74
N ASP A 853 -52.42 19.99 -28.54
CA ASP A 853 -52.83 21.29 -28.01
C ASP A 853 -54.17 21.25 -27.23
N ASP A 854 -54.93 20.16 -27.28
CA ASP A 854 -56.14 19.92 -26.48
C ASP A 854 -55.85 19.25 -25.11
N MET A 855 -54.65 18.72 -24.90
CA MET A 855 -54.18 18.15 -23.61
C MET A 855 -53.33 19.11 -22.77
N THR A 856 -53.09 20.33 -23.26
CA THR A 856 -52.31 21.37 -22.57
C THR A 856 -53.22 22.44 -21.95
N THR A 857 -52.97 22.80 -20.70
CA THR A 857 -53.80 23.76 -19.96
C THR A 857 -53.60 25.20 -20.45
N ALA A 858 -54.45 26.13 -19.98
CA ALA A 858 -54.25 27.55 -20.24
C ALA A 858 -52.90 28.07 -19.68
N LYS A 859 -52.44 27.48 -18.57
CA LYS A 859 -51.15 27.79 -17.93
C LYS A 859 -49.97 27.22 -18.73
N ASP A 860 -50.04 25.96 -19.18
CA ASP A 860 -49.00 25.36 -20.06
C ASP A 860 -48.75 26.23 -21.29
N LYS A 861 -49.83 26.66 -21.97
CA LYS A 861 -49.80 27.53 -23.15
C LYS A 861 -49.22 28.92 -22.85
N LYS A 862 -49.46 29.45 -21.66
CA LYS A 862 -48.95 30.76 -21.21
C LYS A 862 -47.44 30.72 -20.95
N GLU A 863 -46.95 29.64 -20.33
CA GLU A 863 -45.51 29.44 -20.08
C GLU A 863 -44.76 28.89 -21.31
N GLY A 864 -45.48 28.61 -22.41
CA GLY A 864 -44.91 28.06 -23.64
C GLY A 864 -44.47 26.59 -23.53
N PHE A 865 -44.92 25.89 -22.49
CA PHE A 865 -44.54 24.52 -22.21
C PHE A 865 -45.34 23.54 -23.09
N LYS A 866 -44.63 22.58 -23.71
CA LYS A 866 -45.22 21.46 -24.44
C LYS A 866 -44.77 20.16 -23.77
N PRO A 867 -45.65 19.52 -22.97
CA PRO A 867 -45.32 18.28 -22.26
C PRO A 867 -44.83 17.17 -23.19
N THR A 868 -43.88 16.38 -22.68
CA THR A 868 -43.64 15.04 -23.22
C THR A 868 -44.57 14.06 -22.51
N MET A 869 -45.30 13.28 -23.29
CA MET A 869 -46.15 12.20 -22.82
C MET A 869 -45.41 10.88 -22.96
N TYR A 870 -45.43 10.07 -21.90
CA TYR A 870 -45.19 8.64 -21.98
C TYR A 870 -46.52 7.91 -22.18
N LEU A 871 -46.59 7.06 -23.20
CA LEU A 871 -47.68 6.12 -23.45
C LEU A 871 -47.14 4.70 -23.24
N ASP A 872 -47.81 3.92 -22.39
CA ASP A 872 -47.40 2.56 -22.07
C ASP A 872 -47.52 1.59 -23.27
N LYS A 873 -46.82 0.45 -23.17
CA LYS A 873 -46.82 -0.63 -24.16
C LYS A 873 -48.22 -1.03 -24.63
N ASN A 874 -49.18 -1.12 -23.71
CA ASN A 874 -50.55 -1.56 -23.98
C ASN A 874 -51.45 -0.42 -24.51
N LYS A 875 -50.98 0.83 -24.46
CA LYS A 875 -51.70 2.05 -24.85
C LYS A 875 -53.00 2.23 -24.05
N THR A 876 -52.94 1.87 -22.77
CA THR A 876 -54.02 2.00 -21.78
C THR A 876 -53.74 3.09 -20.76
N VAL A 877 -52.50 3.56 -20.64
CA VAL A 877 -52.08 4.56 -19.65
C VAL A 877 -51.15 5.60 -20.27
N ILE A 878 -51.41 6.87 -19.93
CA ILE A 878 -50.58 8.03 -20.25
C ILE A 878 -50.06 8.65 -18.94
N TYR A 879 -48.78 8.98 -18.92
CA TYR A 879 -48.16 9.87 -17.93
C TYR A 879 -47.58 11.10 -18.65
N TYR A 880 -47.79 12.29 -18.10
CA TYR A 880 -47.24 13.54 -18.64
C TYR A 880 -47.12 14.61 -17.56
N ALA A 881 -46.21 15.56 -17.72
CA ALA A 881 -46.07 16.71 -16.83
C ALA A 881 -46.95 17.89 -17.27
N SER A 882 -47.47 18.70 -16.35
CA SER A 882 -48.22 19.93 -16.64
C SER A 882 -48.19 20.88 -15.44
N TYR A 883 -48.33 22.18 -15.66
CA TYR A 883 -48.56 23.14 -14.58
C TYR A 883 -50.00 23.09 -14.01
N GLY A 884 -50.87 22.23 -14.57
CA GLY A 884 -52.28 22.16 -14.20
C GLY A 884 -53.05 23.44 -14.54
N GLU A 885 -54.25 23.59 -14.01
CA GLU A 885 -55.10 24.78 -14.26
C GLU A 885 -54.74 25.97 -13.35
N ASN A 886 -54.34 25.70 -12.09
CA ASN A 886 -54.10 26.74 -11.09
C ASN A 886 -52.61 27.20 -11.05
N GLY A 887 -51.65 26.32 -11.35
CA GLY A 887 -50.22 26.63 -11.26
C GLY A 887 -49.74 27.03 -9.86
N GLU A 888 -50.23 26.35 -8.82
CA GLU A 888 -49.86 26.58 -7.42
C GLU A 888 -48.49 25.98 -7.06
N ASN A 889 -48.11 24.89 -7.72
CA ASN A 889 -46.79 24.26 -7.69
C ASN A 889 -46.05 24.53 -9.02
N GLY A 890 -44.87 23.91 -9.21
CA GLY A 890 -44.24 23.79 -10.53
C GLY A 890 -44.98 22.81 -11.45
N LYS A 891 -44.25 22.10 -12.29
CA LYS A 891 -44.81 21.02 -13.12
C LYS A 891 -45.13 19.79 -12.27
N ASP A 892 -46.38 19.36 -12.28
CA ASP A 892 -46.82 18.12 -11.64
C ASP A 892 -46.95 17.01 -12.69
N ILE A 893 -46.69 15.75 -12.31
CA ILE A 893 -47.01 14.59 -13.15
C ILE A 893 -48.49 14.20 -13.00
N PHE A 894 -49.16 14.07 -14.14
CA PHE A 894 -50.55 13.64 -14.29
C PHE A 894 -50.66 12.28 -15.00
N LEU A 895 -51.69 11.55 -14.61
CA LEU A 895 -52.07 10.23 -15.09
C LEU A 895 -53.41 10.29 -15.82
N MET A 896 -53.48 9.67 -17.00
CA MET A 896 -54.75 9.41 -17.71
C MET A 896 -54.86 7.93 -18.06
N LYS A 897 -56.06 7.36 -17.90
CA LYS A 897 -56.35 5.95 -18.21
C LYS A 897 -57.33 5.88 -19.37
N LYS A 898 -57.12 4.92 -20.26
CA LYS A 898 -58.02 4.66 -21.38
C LYS A 898 -59.31 3.99 -20.88
N LEU A 899 -60.44 4.56 -21.26
CA LEU A 899 -61.76 4.10 -20.86
C LEU A 899 -62.31 3.03 -21.83
N PRO A 900 -63.30 2.22 -21.42
CA PRO A 900 -63.85 1.13 -22.26
C PRO A 900 -64.44 1.58 -23.61
N ASP A 901 -64.82 2.85 -23.73
CA ASP A 901 -65.32 3.47 -24.96
C ASP A 901 -64.21 3.99 -25.91
N ASN A 902 -62.94 3.73 -25.58
CA ASN A 902 -61.72 4.25 -26.22
C ASN A 902 -61.45 5.75 -26.02
N THR A 903 -62.18 6.45 -25.15
CA THR A 903 -61.79 7.79 -24.70
C THR A 903 -60.72 7.74 -23.60
N TRP A 904 -60.18 8.89 -23.20
CA TRP A 904 -59.26 9.01 -22.06
C TRP A 904 -59.97 9.62 -20.86
N SER A 905 -59.62 9.16 -19.65
CA SER A 905 -60.09 9.79 -18.41
C SER A 905 -59.62 11.23 -18.29
N THR A 906 -60.27 12.03 -17.45
CA THR A 906 -59.72 13.30 -16.99
C THR A 906 -58.33 13.09 -16.37
N PRO A 907 -57.40 14.07 -16.49
CA PRO A 907 -56.08 13.98 -15.84
C PRO A 907 -56.20 13.89 -14.32
N THR A 908 -55.45 12.98 -13.72
CA THR A 908 -55.36 12.79 -12.27
C THR A 908 -53.95 13.10 -11.80
N ASN A 909 -53.80 14.04 -10.88
CA ASN A 909 -52.51 14.36 -10.25
C ASN A 909 -52.00 13.13 -9.45
N LEU A 910 -50.71 12.78 -9.55
CA LEU A 910 -50.13 11.63 -8.85
C LEU A 910 -49.99 11.79 -7.33
N GLY A 911 -50.27 12.98 -6.79
CA GLY A 911 -50.29 13.27 -5.36
C GLY A 911 -48.90 13.47 -4.75
N GLY A 912 -48.89 13.94 -3.50
CA GLY A 912 -47.70 14.42 -2.78
C GLY A 912 -46.61 13.38 -2.44
N ALA A 913 -46.73 12.15 -2.94
CA ALA A 913 -45.64 11.18 -2.92
C ALA A 913 -44.69 11.42 -4.11
N ILE A 914 -45.23 11.69 -5.30
CA ILE A 914 -44.46 11.98 -6.52
C ILE A 914 -44.30 13.49 -6.72
N ASN A 915 -45.42 14.22 -6.66
CA ASN A 915 -45.45 15.65 -6.98
C ASN A 915 -45.07 16.49 -5.75
N SER A 916 -44.27 17.53 -5.96
CA SER A 916 -43.67 18.36 -4.91
C SER A 916 -44.11 19.84 -5.04
N LEU A 917 -43.33 20.76 -4.47
CA LEU A 917 -43.49 22.20 -4.76
C LEU A 917 -42.65 22.64 -5.96
N GLY A 918 -41.70 21.80 -6.41
CA GLY A 918 -40.82 22.04 -7.54
C GLY A 918 -41.42 21.56 -8.86
N ASP A 919 -40.54 21.24 -9.81
CA ASP A 919 -40.92 20.63 -11.08
C ASP A 919 -40.62 19.13 -11.09
N GLU A 920 -41.62 18.32 -11.46
CA GLU A 920 -41.49 16.93 -11.87
C GLU A 920 -41.77 16.78 -13.39
N ASP A 921 -40.87 16.11 -14.13
CA ASP A 921 -40.99 15.94 -15.59
C ASP A 921 -40.38 14.61 -16.08
N PHE A 922 -40.61 14.30 -17.36
CA PHE A 922 -40.15 13.10 -18.07
C PHE A 922 -40.48 11.77 -17.35
N PRO A 923 -41.77 11.51 -17.03
CA PRO A 923 -42.17 10.24 -16.45
C PRO A 923 -41.95 9.06 -17.41
N PHE A 924 -41.43 7.96 -16.89
CA PHE A 924 -41.29 6.67 -17.56
C PHE A 924 -41.69 5.57 -16.59
N LEU A 925 -42.65 4.73 -16.98
CA LEU A 925 -43.07 3.58 -16.18
C LEU A 925 -42.45 2.31 -16.77
N THR A 926 -41.87 1.46 -15.93
CA THR A 926 -41.33 0.16 -16.36
C THR A 926 -42.40 -0.73 -17.00
N PRO A 927 -42.05 -1.65 -17.92
CA PRO A 927 -43.04 -2.50 -18.62
C PRO A 927 -43.91 -3.38 -17.71
N ASP A 928 -43.44 -3.69 -16.49
CA ASP A 928 -44.18 -4.43 -15.46
C ASP A 928 -45.17 -3.55 -14.66
N GLY A 929 -45.12 -2.24 -14.84
CA GLY A 929 -45.97 -1.25 -14.16
C GLY A 929 -45.56 -0.94 -12.71
N LYS A 930 -44.39 -1.41 -12.24
CA LYS A 930 -44.03 -1.33 -10.81
C LYS A 930 -43.07 -0.21 -10.43
N THR A 931 -42.27 0.32 -11.35
CA THR A 931 -41.30 1.39 -11.05
C THR A 931 -41.54 2.59 -11.96
N LEU A 932 -41.87 3.73 -11.36
CA LEU A 932 -41.96 5.02 -12.04
C LEU A 932 -40.64 5.77 -11.90
N TYR A 933 -39.95 5.97 -13.02
CA TYR A 933 -38.83 6.90 -13.14
C TYR A 933 -39.35 8.29 -13.55
N PHE A 934 -38.73 9.34 -13.04
CA PHE A 934 -39.01 10.72 -13.42
C PHE A 934 -37.84 11.63 -13.03
N SER A 935 -37.86 12.87 -13.50
CA SER A 935 -36.86 13.89 -13.18
C SER A 935 -37.50 14.93 -12.25
N SER A 936 -36.84 15.35 -11.17
CA SER A 936 -37.37 16.35 -10.24
C SER A 936 -36.31 17.37 -9.81
N THR A 937 -36.73 18.61 -9.56
CA THR A 937 -35.89 19.64 -8.93
C THR A 937 -35.88 19.59 -7.39
N GLU A 938 -36.65 18.69 -6.80
CA GLU A 938 -36.84 18.53 -5.35
C GLU A 938 -36.39 17.11 -4.91
N HIS A 939 -37.07 16.50 -3.93
CA HIS A 939 -36.82 15.13 -3.40
C HIS A 939 -35.37 14.83 -2.95
N GLY A 940 -34.54 15.86 -2.76
CA GLY A 940 -33.11 15.72 -2.48
C GLY A 940 -32.24 15.69 -3.73
N SER A 941 -32.56 16.49 -4.75
CA SER A 941 -31.69 16.74 -5.92
C SER A 941 -30.33 17.28 -5.49
N MET A 942 -29.27 16.94 -6.24
CA MET A 942 -27.96 17.61 -6.11
C MET A 942 -27.78 18.79 -7.08
N GLY A 943 -28.61 18.90 -8.11
CA GLY A 943 -28.41 19.79 -9.24
C GLY A 943 -29.62 20.67 -9.53
N GLY A 944 -29.98 20.79 -10.81
CA GLY A 944 -31.30 21.27 -11.20
C GLY A 944 -32.29 20.11 -11.12
N TYR A 945 -32.67 19.57 -12.28
CA TYR A 945 -33.30 18.26 -12.32
C TYR A 945 -32.30 17.15 -11.96
N ASP A 946 -32.70 16.27 -11.05
CA ASP A 946 -32.08 14.96 -10.81
C ASP A 946 -33.09 13.86 -11.21
N ILE A 947 -32.60 12.67 -11.57
CA ILE A 947 -33.42 11.52 -11.89
C ILE A 947 -33.73 10.72 -10.61
N PHE A 948 -35.01 10.40 -10.41
CA PHE A 948 -35.53 9.62 -9.30
C PHE A 948 -36.26 8.38 -9.80
N LYS A 949 -36.41 7.39 -8.92
CA LYS A 949 -37.38 6.31 -9.09
C LYS A 949 -38.29 6.19 -7.88
N SER A 950 -39.53 5.78 -8.12
CA SER A 950 -40.47 5.38 -7.08
C SER A 950 -41.08 4.03 -7.43
N ASP A 951 -41.18 3.16 -6.44
CA ASP A 951 -41.76 1.83 -6.59
C ASP A 951 -43.26 1.88 -6.21
N TRP A 952 -44.11 1.07 -6.85
CA TRP A 952 -45.56 1.03 -6.62
C TRP A 952 -45.89 0.16 -5.40
N ASN A 953 -46.54 0.76 -4.40
CA ASN A 953 -46.91 0.08 -3.17
C ASN A 953 -48.33 -0.49 -3.29
N GLU A 954 -48.45 -1.76 -3.68
CA GLU A 954 -49.74 -2.44 -3.84
C GLU A 954 -50.58 -2.46 -2.54
N LYS A 955 -49.94 -2.50 -1.36
CA LYS A 955 -50.62 -2.53 -0.06
C LYS A 955 -51.28 -1.19 0.27
N LEU A 956 -50.64 -0.08 -0.10
CA LEU A 956 -51.10 1.28 0.18
C LEU A 956 -51.80 1.95 -1.02
N ASN A 957 -51.76 1.33 -2.20
CA ASN A 957 -52.30 1.84 -3.47
C ASN A 957 -51.78 3.27 -3.78
N THR A 958 -50.47 3.47 -3.59
CA THR A 958 -49.75 4.72 -3.85
C THR A 958 -48.33 4.40 -4.33
N TRP A 959 -47.66 5.40 -4.89
CA TRP A 959 -46.21 5.39 -5.02
C TRP A 959 -45.54 5.53 -3.64
N ASP A 960 -44.41 4.86 -3.45
CA ASP A 960 -43.49 5.08 -2.33
C ASP A 960 -42.86 6.49 -2.35
N ARG A 961 -41.98 6.80 -1.40
CA ARG A 961 -41.13 8.00 -1.50
C ARG A 961 -40.07 7.85 -2.59
N PRO A 962 -39.86 8.87 -3.44
CA PRO A 962 -38.85 8.85 -4.49
C PRO A 962 -37.43 8.64 -3.96
N LYS A 963 -36.63 7.89 -4.72
CA LYS A 963 -35.24 7.53 -4.42
C LYS A 963 -34.35 8.10 -5.52
N ASN A 964 -33.41 8.97 -5.15
CA ASN A 964 -32.43 9.55 -6.08
C ASN A 964 -31.61 8.43 -6.75
N LEU A 965 -31.41 8.48 -8.08
CA LEU A 965 -30.64 7.46 -8.79
C LEU A 965 -29.14 7.52 -8.51
N GLY A 966 -28.64 8.62 -7.97
CA GLY A 966 -27.28 8.75 -7.48
C GLY A 966 -26.25 9.10 -8.56
N ALA A 967 -25.05 9.47 -8.12
CA ALA A 967 -23.92 9.68 -9.03
C ALA A 967 -23.45 8.34 -9.64
N PRO A 968 -22.98 8.30 -10.90
CA PRO A 968 -22.82 9.41 -11.82
C PRO A 968 -24.04 9.64 -12.73
N ILE A 969 -25.18 8.95 -12.53
CA ILE A 969 -26.41 9.19 -13.31
C ILE A 969 -26.87 10.63 -13.08
N ASN A 970 -26.91 11.07 -11.83
CA ASN A 970 -27.18 12.45 -11.44
C ASN A 970 -25.88 13.25 -11.20
N SER A 971 -25.96 14.59 -11.23
CA SER A 971 -24.83 15.53 -11.19
C SER A 971 -25.29 16.96 -10.81
N PRO A 972 -24.37 17.93 -10.57
CA PRO A 972 -24.69 19.35 -10.32
C PRO A 972 -25.39 20.11 -11.47
N PHE A 973 -25.94 19.40 -12.45
CA PHE A 973 -26.48 19.90 -13.71
C PHE A 973 -27.96 19.50 -13.84
N ASP A 974 -28.56 19.65 -15.02
CA ASP A 974 -29.87 19.02 -15.27
C ASP A 974 -29.65 17.63 -15.85
N ASP A 975 -30.07 16.62 -15.08
CA ASP A 975 -30.19 15.22 -15.46
C ASP A 975 -31.66 14.84 -15.54
N ILE A 976 -32.07 14.46 -16.74
CA ILE A 976 -33.47 14.29 -17.14
C ILE A 976 -33.67 13.03 -17.97
N PHE A 977 -34.92 12.58 -18.04
CA PHE A 977 -35.39 11.54 -18.96
C PHE A 977 -34.63 10.22 -18.85
N TYR A 978 -35.13 9.30 -18.03
CA TYR A 978 -34.56 7.95 -17.87
C TYR A 978 -35.47 6.90 -18.49
N VAL A 979 -34.91 6.01 -19.32
CA VAL A 979 -35.64 4.94 -20.02
C VAL A 979 -34.80 3.67 -20.09
N GLU A 980 -35.38 2.54 -19.70
CA GLU A 980 -34.78 1.21 -19.84
C GLU A 980 -35.09 0.64 -21.24
N GLU A 981 -34.15 -0.11 -21.81
CA GLU A 981 -34.21 -0.67 -23.18
C GLU A 981 -35.17 -1.86 -23.31
#